data_AF-A0A7V8YC89-F1
#
_entry.id   AF-A0A7V8YC89-F1
#
_cell.length_a   1.000
_cell.length_b   1.000
_cell.length_c   1.000
_cell.angle_alpha   90.00
_cell.angle_beta   90.00
_cell.angle_gamma   90.00
#
_symmetry.space_group_name_H-M   'P 1'
#
loop_
_entity.id
_entity.type
_entity.pdbx_description
1 polymer ?
#
loop_
_entity_poly.entity_id
_entity_poly.type
_entity_poly.pdbx_seq_one_letter_code
_entity_poly.pdbx_strand_id
1 'polypeptide(L)'
;MRAGFLLSLVLLVACDGKEGGDCEAGAEVEIFADGDGDGFGSESAGQACAPGAGQSVEDGDCDDADPEIGPHRIELCNGHDDDCDGAVDQGFNQHIFYQDLDGDDYGNEEEPFLACLAPSAEWTKTGGDCDDTSADVNPGAVEVCSGIDEDCDLLFDLEDDSLDPESLLEFYPDQDLDGYGATSPVELACTAPTTGGLVDNALDCNDRNDLIHPDALEVCNESVDDDCDGLRDDLDDSVDTTTFLTFNADADGDGAGDPNATVELCAPRAEFGVENIFDCDDTQATVAPNLDELLCDGLDNDCDPVTPDDRDLDLDGHMTCIDDCDDTNDEIYTGAEEIPGDRVDSDCDLLEDCYQDADGDGAQGEVVVAVAGDPRCVTPPNAPTSFTVDCDDTDPSVSWSGAWWRDADLDGFGDGVVALQQCADPGPGFVLDTGDADCDDTDPTVFPGGADDCNDGVDGDCDAVDSCADCATWLATDAGLPSGTYEIRPDGVTPFDVYCDMDTDDGGWTLVAATRGTPLKDAGLAYYSDLADLDPGAAHAGVWNGLRDLLPGSADMRFTCKLAIGDPDFEVDLSFYDVPWYSDITTGTDAQSCFSPAGSPLDPTPARRDNVSGQVRLLGDAFDGGALEGEDACGDVDDFTLDFDDAGMDGDQADGTDWGDDDGKEKCGVAEAGESWYIFAR
;
A
#
# COMPACT_ATOMS: atom_id res chain seq x y z
N MET A 1 8.06 -96.85 -64.43
CA MET A 1 8.13 -98.29 -64.80
C MET A 1 9.56 -98.55 -65.25
N ARG A 2 10.37 -99.30 -64.49
CA ARG A 2 11.75 -99.60 -64.93
C ARG A 2 11.71 -100.70 -65.98
N ALA A 3 12.14 -100.34 -67.18
CA ALA A 3 12.32 -101.20 -68.34
C ALA A 3 13.48 -102.18 -68.15
N GLY A 4 13.38 -103.32 -68.82
CA GLY A 4 14.32 -104.42 -68.75
C GLY A 4 15.59 -104.20 -69.56
N PHE A 5 16.68 -104.80 -69.08
CA PHE A 5 17.92 -104.96 -69.82
C PHE A 5 17.83 -106.20 -70.71
N LEU A 6 17.73 -105.98 -72.02
CA LEU A 6 17.91 -107.00 -73.05
C LEU A 6 19.41 -107.07 -73.39
N LEU A 7 20.04 -108.15 -72.91
CA LEU A 7 21.43 -108.50 -73.22
C LEU A 7 21.52 -108.90 -74.70
N SER A 8 22.19 -108.10 -75.52
CA SER A 8 22.49 -108.43 -76.91
C SER A 8 23.52 -109.57 -76.95
N LEU A 9 23.07 -110.75 -77.38
CA LEU A 9 23.88 -111.92 -77.61
C LEU A 9 24.49 -111.82 -79.01
N VAL A 10 25.65 -111.18 -79.13
CA VAL A 10 26.50 -111.33 -80.32
C VAL A 10 27.28 -112.63 -80.16
N LEU A 11 26.97 -113.64 -80.99
CA LEU A 11 27.87 -114.76 -81.23
C LEU A 11 27.90 -115.13 -82.71
N LEU A 12 28.91 -114.55 -83.36
CA LEU A 12 29.78 -115.12 -84.39
C LEU A 12 29.19 -116.18 -85.33
N VAL A 13 28.94 -115.76 -86.56
CA VAL A 13 29.09 -116.62 -87.73
C VAL A 13 30.56 -117.00 -87.84
N ALA A 14 30.83 -118.30 -87.89
CA ALA A 14 32.15 -118.84 -88.15
C ALA A 14 32.60 -118.47 -89.57
N CYS A 15 33.68 -117.69 -89.69
CA CYS A 15 34.51 -117.66 -90.89
C CYS A 15 35.76 -118.49 -90.62
N ASP A 16 35.81 -119.66 -91.27
CA ASP A 16 36.97 -120.54 -91.34
C ASP A 16 38.08 -119.87 -92.15
N GLY A 17 39.32 -119.99 -91.68
CA GLY A 17 40.45 -119.20 -92.17
C GLY A 17 40.82 -119.41 -93.64
N LYS A 18 41.19 -118.31 -94.30
CA LYS A 18 42.44 -118.15 -95.05
C LYS A 18 42.61 -116.70 -95.52
N GLU A 19 43.82 -116.19 -95.30
CA GLU A 19 44.28 -114.83 -95.63
C GLU A 19 44.17 -114.51 -97.13
N GLY A 20 43.64 -113.33 -97.46
CA GLY A 20 43.63 -112.75 -98.80
C GLY A 20 42.44 -111.79 -98.99
N GLY A 21 42.70 -110.49 -99.02
CA GLY A 21 41.68 -109.43 -99.13
C GLY A 21 41.02 -109.36 -100.50
N ASP A 22 39.84 -109.96 -100.62
CA ASP A 22 38.90 -109.71 -101.71
C ASP A 22 37.48 -109.93 -101.16
N CYS A 23 36.69 -108.86 -101.01
CA CYS A 23 35.28 -108.97 -100.62
C CYS A 23 34.45 -109.40 -101.84
N GLU A 24 33.46 -110.28 -101.66
CA GLU A 24 32.57 -110.64 -102.78
C GLU A 24 31.85 -109.39 -103.32
N ALA A 25 31.82 -109.25 -104.64
CA ALA A 25 31.30 -108.06 -105.32
C ALA A 25 29.88 -107.69 -104.85
N GLY A 26 29.77 -106.57 -104.13
CA GLY A 26 28.51 -106.00 -103.64
C GLY A 26 28.32 -105.99 -102.11
N ALA A 27 29.35 -106.28 -101.31
CA ALA A 27 29.27 -106.39 -99.85
C ALA A 27 30.03 -105.30 -99.05
N GLU A 28 30.30 -104.13 -99.64
CA GLU A 28 30.89 -102.99 -98.93
C GLU A 28 29.78 -102.08 -98.38
N VAL A 29 29.84 -101.76 -97.09
CA VAL A 29 28.99 -100.75 -96.44
C VAL A 29 29.78 -99.45 -96.29
N GLU A 30 29.07 -98.32 -96.33
CA GLU A 30 29.67 -97.04 -95.95
C GLU A 30 29.98 -97.09 -94.45
N ILE A 31 31.15 -96.58 -94.09
CA ILE A 31 31.63 -96.50 -92.73
C ILE A 31 31.97 -95.05 -92.41
N PHE A 32 31.72 -94.64 -91.18
CA PHE A 32 31.95 -93.30 -90.66
C PHE A 32 33.06 -93.36 -89.61
N ALA A 33 33.84 -92.30 -89.47
CA ALA A 33 34.76 -92.14 -88.34
C ALA A 33 33.92 -92.07 -87.06
N ASP A 34 34.30 -92.85 -86.05
CA ASP A 34 33.65 -92.96 -84.73
C ASP A 34 34.77 -92.78 -83.70
N GLY A 35 35.07 -91.52 -83.41
CA GLY A 35 36.25 -91.09 -82.66
C GLY A 35 36.16 -91.38 -81.16
N ASP A 36 34.94 -91.40 -80.60
CA ASP A 36 34.66 -91.60 -79.19
C ASP A 36 34.12 -93.01 -78.85
N GLY A 37 33.72 -93.79 -79.86
CA GLY A 37 33.26 -95.17 -79.73
C GLY A 37 31.82 -95.32 -79.28
N ASP A 38 30.97 -94.31 -79.48
CA ASP A 38 29.55 -94.32 -79.07
C ASP A 38 28.67 -95.18 -80.01
N GLY A 39 29.18 -95.49 -81.21
CA GLY A 39 28.53 -96.31 -82.21
C GLY A 39 27.79 -95.54 -83.31
N PHE A 40 27.87 -94.22 -83.36
CA PHE A 40 27.56 -93.37 -84.49
C PHE A 40 28.86 -92.74 -85.00
N GLY A 41 28.84 -92.16 -86.20
CA GLY A 41 30.01 -91.50 -86.74
C GLY A 41 29.66 -90.22 -87.49
N SER A 42 30.64 -89.33 -87.60
CA SER A 42 30.44 -87.95 -88.07
C SER A 42 30.78 -87.74 -89.55
N GLU A 43 31.90 -88.31 -90.01
CA GLU A 43 32.39 -88.16 -91.38
C GLU A 43 32.60 -89.50 -92.08
N SER A 44 32.22 -89.59 -93.36
CA SER A 44 32.40 -90.80 -94.16
C SER A 44 33.89 -91.17 -94.27
N ALA A 45 34.25 -92.30 -93.66
CA ALA A 45 35.59 -92.90 -93.66
C ALA A 45 35.80 -93.86 -94.85
N GLY A 46 34.84 -93.90 -95.79
CA GLY A 46 34.90 -94.68 -97.03
C GLY A 46 34.00 -95.92 -96.99
N GLN A 47 34.37 -96.95 -97.76
CA GLN A 47 33.60 -98.20 -97.88
C GLN A 47 34.45 -99.38 -97.42
N ALA A 48 33.88 -100.22 -96.55
CA ALA A 48 34.55 -101.41 -96.01
C ALA A 48 33.56 -102.56 -95.77
N CYS A 49 34.07 -103.77 -95.62
CA CYS A 49 33.25 -104.98 -95.45
C CYS A 49 32.80 -105.18 -93.99
N ALA A 50 33.45 -104.49 -93.04
CA ALA A 50 33.06 -104.34 -91.64
C ALA A 50 33.76 -103.08 -91.07
N PRO A 51 33.17 -102.38 -90.09
CA PRO A 51 33.84 -101.27 -89.44
C PRO A 51 35.12 -101.72 -88.73
N GLY A 52 36.19 -100.93 -88.86
CA GLY A 52 37.42 -101.07 -88.11
C GLY A 52 37.30 -100.52 -86.68
N ALA A 53 38.40 -100.51 -85.93
CA ALA A 53 38.43 -99.83 -84.63
C ALA A 53 38.34 -98.30 -84.86
N GLY A 54 37.41 -97.64 -84.17
CA GLY A 54 37.12 -96.21 -84.32
C GLY A 54 36.30 -95.87 -85.57
N GLN A 55 35.43 -96.79 -86.00
CA GLN A 55 34.54 -96.59 -87.16
C GLN A 55 33.15 -97.16 -86.86
N SER A 56 32.09 -96.45 -87.30
CA SER A 56 30.70 -96.90 -87.22
C SER A 56 30.09 -97.13 -88.62
N VAL A 57 28.97 -97.86 -88.68
CA VAL A 57 28.11 -97.96 -89.87
C VAL A 57 26.89 -97.04 -89.80
N GLU A 58 26.66 -96.43 -88.64
CA GLU A 58 25.58 -95.47 -88.42
C GLU A 58 26.18 -94.05 -88.49
N ASP A 59 25.49 -93.16 -89.21
CA ASP A 59 25.86 -91.75 -89.44
C ASP A 59 25.06 -90.83 -88.51
N GLY A 60 25.43 -89.55 -88.45
CA GLY A 60 24.66 -88.50 -87.80
C GLY A 60 25.16 -88.09 -86.43
N ASP A 61 26.39 -88.48 -86.07
CA ASP A 61 27.06 -87.92 -84.91
C ASP A 61 27.54 -86.49 -85.20
N CYS A 62 27.09 -85.55 -84.37
CA CYS A 62 27.41 -84.14 -84.48
C CYS A 62 28.63 -83.71 -83.62
N ASP A 63 29.15 -84.57 -82.73
CA ASP A 63 30.41 -84.37 -82.00
C ASP A 63 31.17 -85.69 -81.76
N ASP A 64 31.99 -86.07 -82.75
CA ASP A 64 32.81 -87.31 -82.82
C ASP A 64 33.88 -87.48 -81.71
N ALA A 65 33.87 -86.60 -80.71
CA ALA A 65 34.76 -86.61 -79.57
C ALA A 65 34.03 -86.83 -78.23
N ASP A 66 32.69 -86.78 -78.18
CA ASP A 66 31.89 -86.90 -76.97
C ASP A 66 30.80 -87.98 -77.09
N PRO A 67 30.96 -89.16 -76.44
CA PRO A 67 30.02 -90.26 -76.58
C PRO A 67 28.65 -90.01 -75.91
N GLU A 68 28.50 -88.89 -75.20
CA GLU A 68 27.21 -88.42 -74.68
C GLU A 68 26.39 -87.62 -75.70
N ILE A 69 26.98 -87.22 -76.84
CA ILE A 69 26.33 -86.53 -77.96
C ILE A 69 26.16 -87.53 -79.11
N GLY A 70 24.98 -87.56 -79.74
CA GLY A 70 24.71 -88.45 -80.86
C GLY A 70 23.23 -88.81 -81.03
N PRO A 71 22.84 -89.43 -82.15
CA PRO A 71 21.45 -89.76 -82.41
C PRO A 71 20.79 -90.57 -81.29
N HIS A 72 19.59 -90.14 -80.87
CA HIS A 72 18.79 -90.73 -79.78
C HIS A 72 19.32 -90.53 -78.35
N ARG A 73 20.23 -89.58 -78.13
CA ARG A 73 20.53 -89.09 -76.78
C ARG A 73 19.34 -88.28 -76.23
N ILE A 74 19.42 -87.91 -74.95
CA ILE A 74 18.39 -87.10 -74.29
C ILE A 74 18.98 -85.71 -74.11
N GLU A 75 18.29 -84.72 -74.63
CA GLU A 75 18.60 -83.30 -74.41
C GLU A 75 18.75 -82.97 -72.93
N LEU A 76 19.90 -82.42 -72.59
CA LEU A 76 20.17 -81.71 -71.36
C LEU A 76 19.96 -80.20 -71.61
N CYS A 77 20.02 -79.39 -70.56
CA CYS A 77 20.04 -77.94 -70.70
C CYS A 77 21.51 -77.51 -70.55
N ASN A 78 22.30 -77.75 -71.59
CA ASN A 78 23.75 -77.55 -71.60
C ASN A 78 24.22 -76.68 -72.78
N GLY A 79 23.31 -76.23 -73.65
CA GLY A 79 23.64 -75.43 -74.83
C GLY A 79 24.19 -76.24 -76.01
N HIS A 80 24.11 -77.58 -75.95
CA HIS A 80 24.48 -78.49 -77.02
C HIS A 80 23.24 -79.16 -77.62
N ASP A 81 23.35 -79.57 -78.88
CA ASP A 81 22.36 -80.42 -79.56
C ASP A 81 22.76 -81.87 -79.26
N ASP A 82 22.33 -82.40 -78.11
CA ASP A 82 22.80 -83.68 -77.59
C ASP A 82 22.28 -84.84 -78.46
N ASP A 83 21.06 -84.73 -79.00
CA ASP A 83 20.43 -85.76 -79.84
C ASP A 83 20.65 -85.60 -81.35
N CYS A 84 21.40 -84.55 -81.74
CA CYS A 84 21.79 -84.20 -83.11
C CYS A 84 20.60 -84.02 -84.07
N ASP A 85 19.44 -83.57 -83.59
CA ASP A 85 18.26 -83.34 -84.42
C ASP A 85 18.15 -81.91 -84.98
N GLY A 86 19.08 -81.04 -84.59
CA GLY A 86 19.19 -79.65 -85.01
C GLY A 86 18.56 -78.64 -84.05
N ALA A 87 18.00 -79.08 -82.91
CA ALA A 87 17.38 -78.22 -81.91
C ALA A 87 18.07 -78.34 -80.54
N VAL A 88 18.84 -77.32 -80.17
CA VAL A 88 19.53 -77.21 -78.88
C VAL A 88 18.54 -77.06 -77.71
N ASP A 89 18.72 -77.87 -76.67
CA ASP A 89 18.02 -77.85 -75.38
C ASP A 89 16.48 -77.89 -75.50
N GLN A 90 15.96 -78.69 -76.43
CA GLN A 90 14.52 -78.75 -76.68
C GLN A 90 13.73 -79.43 -75.55
N GLY A 91 12.59 -78.83 -75.16
CA GLY A 91 11.71 -79.37 -74.12
C GLY A 91 11.93 -78.81 -72.72
N PHE A 92 12.89 -77.89 -72.54
CA PHE A 92 13.06 -77.11 -71.30
C PHE A 92 12.29 -75.78 -71.35
N ASN A 93 11.81 -75.31 -70.20
CA ASN A 93 11.25 -73.96 -70.10
C ASN A 93 12.40 -72.96 -70.07
N GLN A 94 12.42 -72.03 -71.02
CA GLN A 94 13.35 -70.91 -70.99
C GLN A 94 12.85 -69.81 -70.04
N HIS A 95 13.75 -69.27 -69.25
CA HIS A 95 13.55 -68.17 -68.34
C HIS A 95 14.43 -66.99 -68.77
N ILE A 96 13.94 -65.78 -68.52
CA ILE A 96 14.80 -64.58 -68.61
C ILE A 96 15.57 -64.50 -67.29
N PHE A 97 16.88 -64.34 -67.40
CA PHE A 97 17.79 -64.06 -66.31
C PHE A 97 18.41 -62.68 -66.50
N TYR A 98 18.69 -62.01 -65.41
CA TYR A 98 19.33 -60.70 -65.34
C TYR A 98 20.64 -60.84 -64.57
N GLN A 99 21.69 -60.13 -64.99
CA GLN A 99 22.97 -60.21 -64.31
C GLN A 99 22.86 -59.47 -62.97
N ASP A 100 23.21 -60.16 -61.89
CA ASP A 100 23.19 -59.68 -60.51
C ASP A 100 24.65 -59.57 -60.05
N LEU A 101 25.18 -58.35 -60.02
CA LEU A 101 26.61 -58.09 -59.81
C LEU A 101 26.97 -57.86 -58.34
N ASP A 102 26.03 -57.43 -57.51
CA ASP A 102 26.24 -57.15 -56.08
C ASP A 102 25.62 -58.20 -55.14
N GLY A 103 24.76 -59.07 -55.67
CA GLY A 103 24.25 -60.27 -55.02
C GLY A 103 22.99 -60.04 -54.18
N ASP A 104 22.12 -59.11 -54.55
CA ASP A 104 20.88 -58.79 -53.83
C ASP A 104 19.61 -59.50 -54.36
N ASP A 105 19.78 -60.41 -55.32
CA ASP A 105 18.73 -61.13 -56.04
C ASP A 105 17.90 -60.27 -57.03
N TYR A 106 18.27 -59.02 -57.28
CA TYR A 106 17.82 -58.18 -58.40
C TYR A 106 18.95 -58.02 -59.42
N GLY A 107 18.62 -57.60 -60.62
CA GLY A 107 19.65 -57.44 -61.65
C GLY A 107 19.20 -56.61 -62.82
N ASN A 108 20.18 -56.21 -63.63
CA ASN A 108 20.03 -55.26 -64.72
C ASN A 108 18.94 -55.65 -65.73
N GLU A 109 17.84 -54.89 -65.80
CA GLU A 109 16.75 -55.16 -66.73
C GLU A 109 17.05 -54.82 -68.21
N GLU A 110 18.10 -54.04 -68.48
CA GLU A 110 18.48 -53.61 -69.83
C GLU A 110 19.15 -54.72 -70.65
N GLU A 111 19.74 -55.73 -70.00
CA GLU A 111 20.50 -56.81 -70.65
C GLU A 111 19.97 -58.22 -70.28
N PRO A 112 18.74 -58.59 -70.70
CA PRO A 112 18.15 -59.89 -70.39
C PRO A 112 18.83 -61.04 -71.15
N PHE A 113 19.12 -62.14 -70.44
CA PHE A 113 19.62 -63.38 -71.03
C PHE A 113 18.58 -64.50 -70.97
N LEU A 114 18.28 -65.13 -72.11
CA LEU A 114 17.29 -66.20 -72.20
C LEU A 114 17.97 -67.57 -72.12
N ALA A 115 17.72 -68.33 -71.06
CA ALA A 115 18.26 -69.67 -70.88
C ALA A 115 17.32 -70.56 -70.05
N CYS A 116 17.50 -71.88 -70.11
CA CYS A 116 16.74 -72.82 -69.29
C CYS A 116 17.31 -72.98 -67.85
N LEU A 117 18.59 -72.64 -67.64
CA LEU A 117 19.26 -72.58 -66.35
C LEU A 117 20.06 -71.27 -66.24
N ALA A 118 20.25 -70.79 -65.00
CA ALA A 118 21.08 -69.62 -64.74
C ALA A 118 22.54 -69.89 -65.17
N PRO A 119 23.19 -68.98 -65.93
CA PRO A 119 24.57 -69.17 -66.40
C PRO A 119 25.59 -69.32 -65.26
N SER A 120 25.39 -68.59 -64.16
CA SER A 120 26.19 -68.65 -62.94
C SER A 120 25.34 -68.21 -61.73
N ALA A 121 25.94 -68.07 -60.56
CA ALA A 121 25.27 -67.53 -59.38
C ALA A 121 25.04 -66.01 -59.45
N GLU A 122 25.68 -65.31 -60.38
CA GLU A 122 25.57 -63.86 -60.62
C GLU A 122 24.40 -63.54 -61.56
N TRP A 123 23.36 -64.38 -61.57
CA TRP A 123 22.21 -64.23 -62.44
C TRP A 123 20.93 -64.56 -61.67
N THR A 124 20.04 -63.59 -61.59
CA THR A 124 18.73 -63.71 -60.94
C THR A 124 17.59 -63.79 -61.96
N LYS A 125 16.39 -64.15 -61.51
CA LYS A 125 15.15 -64.11 -62.30
C LYS A 125 14.38 -62.80 -62.14
N THR A 126 14.79 -61.95 -61.20
CA THR A 126 14.12 -60.70 -60.86
C THR A 126 14.92 -59.56 -61.48
N GLY A 127 14.32 -58.80 -62.40
CA GLY A 127 14.94 -57.60 -62.95
C GLY A 127 14.53 -56.36 -62.18
N GLY A 128 15.12 -55.21 -62.54
CA GLY A 128 14.69 -53.89 -62.06
C GLY A 128 15.69 -53.21 -61.12
N ASP A 129 16.89 -53.76 -60.98
CA ASP A 129 17.99 -53.13 -60.26
C ASP A 129 18.44 -51.86 -61.01
N CYS A 130 18.49 -50.73 -60.30
CA CYS A 130 18.89 -49.44 -60.81
C CYS A 130 20.37 -49.08 -60.52
N ASP A 131 21.06 -49.83 -59.64
CA ASP A 131 22.51 -49.77 -59.42
C ASP A 131 23.08 -51.16 -59.08
N ASP A 132 23.46 -51.93 -60.13
CA ASP A 132 24.08 -53.27 -60.03
C ASP A 132 25.42 -53.31 -59.26
N THR A 133 25.85 -52.21 -58.63
CA THR A 133 27.05 -52.17 -57.79
C THR A 133 26.74 -52.04 -56.30
N SER A 134 25.47 -51.93 -55.92
CA SER A 134 25.00 -51.65 -54.57
C SER A 134 23.79 -52.49 -54.18
N ALA A 135 24.03 -53.54 -53.40
CA ALA A 135 22.99 -54.43 -52.87
C ALA A 135 21.92 -53.77 -51.97
N ASP A 136 22.12 -52.49 -51.62
CA ASP A 136 21.17 -51.66 -50.88
C ASP A 136 20.25 -50.84 -51.81
N VAL A 137 20.41 -50.92 -53.13
CA VAL A 137 19.66 -50.17 -54.15
C VAL A 137 18.98 -51.14 -55.11
N ASN A 138 17.74 -51.50 -54.80
CA ASN A 138 16.93 -52.43 -55.59
C ASN A 138 15.44 -52.27 -55.27
N PRO A 139 14.53 -52.79 -56.10
CA PRO A 139 13.08 -52.73 -55.86
C PRO A 139 12.52 -53.33 -54.55
N GLY A 140 13.36 -53.96 -53.73
CA GLY A 140 13.02 -54.46 -52.39
C GLY A 140 13.67 -53.68 -51.25
N ALA A 141 14.50 -52.68 -51.54
CA ALA A 141 15.17 -51.84 -50.56
C ALA A 141 14.17 -50.90 -49.86
N VAL A 142 14.61 -50.33 -48.75
CA VAL A 142 13.85 -49.34 -47.99
C VAL A 142 14.49 -48.00 -48.27
N GLU A 143 13.68 -47.04 -48.70
CA GLU A 143 14.13 -45.68 -48.95
C GLU A 143 14.61 -45.00 -47.67
N VAL A 144 15.75 -44.32 -47.74
CA VAL A 144 16.35 -43.59 -46.63
C VAL A 144 16.80 -42.20 -47.08
N CYS A 145 16.97 -41.27 -46.13
CA CYS A 145 17.51 -39.93 -46.42
C CYS A 145 18.99 -39.94 -46.88
N SER A 146 19.27 -40.35 -48.12
CA SER A 146 20.61 -40.46 -48.71
C SER A 146 20.78 -39.65 -50.00
N GLY A 147 19.68 -39.24 -50.63
CA GLY A 147 19.66 -38.63 -51.97
C GLY A 147 19.81 -39.62 -53.13
N ILE A 148 19.65 -40.93 -52.87
CA ILE A 148 19.62 -42.02 -53.85
C ILE A 148 18.21 -42.59 -53.84
N ASP A 149 17.71 -43.04 -54.99
CA ASP A 149 16.45 -43.79 -55.13
C ASP A 149 16.78 -45.26 -54.81
N GLU A 150 16.56 -45.69 -53.56
CA GLU A 150 16.95 -47.04 -53.13
C GLU A 150 15.99 -48.10 -53.66
N ASP A 151 14.69 -47.82 -53.76
CA ASP A 151 13.69 -48.80 -54.19
C ASP A 151 13.37 -48.78 -55.70
N CYS A 152 14.14 -47.99 -56.45
CA CYS A 152 14.09 -47.87 -57.91
C CYS A 152 12.69 -47.49 -58.46
N ASP A 153 11.90 -46.72 -57.71
CA ASP A 153 10.56 -46.29 -58.09
C ASP A 153 10.49 -44.90 -58.74
N LEU A 154 11.66 -44.23 -58.86
CA LEU A 154 11.90 -42.88 -59.38
C LEU A 154 11.52 -41.74 -58.43
N LEU A 155 11.21 -42.05 -57.18
CA LEU A 155 11.14 -41.11 -56.07
C LEU A 155 12.38 -41.31 -55.19
N PHE A 156 12.71 -40.31 -54.39
CA PHE A 156 13.80 -40.41 -53.42
C PHE A 156 13.51 -39.47 -52.25
N ASP A 157 14.13 -39.75 -51.10
CA ASP A 157 14.04 -38.95 -49.88
C ASP A 157 12.58 -38.55 -49.54
N LEU A 158 12.33 -37.24 -49.36
CA LEU A 158 11.03 -36.68 -48.96
C LEU A 158 9.98 -36.70 -50.07
N GLU A 159 10.37 -36.99 -51.32
CA GLU A 159 9.44 -37.16 -52.42
C GLU A 159 8.84 -38.57 -52.46
N ASP A 160 9.40 -39.53 -51.72
CA ASP A 160 8.93 -40.91 -51.64
C ASP A 160 8.07 -41.16 -50.37
N ASP A 161 6.92 -41.81 -50.58
CA ASP A 161 6.01 -42.26 -49.51
C ASP A 161 6.53 -43.51 -48.77
N SER A 162 7.54 -44.20 -49.33
CA SER A 162 8.17 -45.41 -48.76
C SER A 162 9.29 -45.10 -47.75
N LEU A 163 9.74 -43.83 -47.67
CA LEU A 163 10.80 -43.34 -46.80
C LEU A 163 10.70 -43.86 -45.37
N ASP A 164 11.78 -44.46 -44.88
CA ASP A 164 11.91 -44.85 -43.49
C ASP A 164 11.97 -43.59 -42.59
N PRO A 165 10.94 -43.35 -41.75
CA PRO A 165 10.95 -42.19 -40.86
C PRO A 165 12.11 -42.22 -39.85
N GLU A 166 12.76 -43.37 -39.59
CA GLU A 166 13.94 -43.45 -38.74
C GLU A 166 15.21 -42.87 -39.39
N SER A 167 15.19 -42.64 -40.71
CA SER A 167 16.30 -42.02 -41.46
C SER A 167 16.27 -40.48 -41.46
N LEU A 168 15.19 -39.87 -40.98
CA LEU A 168 15.05 -38.42 -40.89
C LEU A 168 16.00 -37.83 -39.83
N LEU A 169 16.65 -36.71 -40.16
CA LEU A 169 17.46 -35.96 -39.21
C LEU A 169 16.59 -34.96 -38.43
N GLU A 170 16.94 -34.76 -37.17
CA GLU A 170 16.32 -33.75 -36.31
C GLU A 170 17.04 -32.40 -36.46
N PHE A 171 16.27 -31.37 -36.75
CA PHE A 171 16.72 -29.99 -36.77
C PHE A 171 15.93 -29.15 -35.77
N TYR A 172 16.65 -28.22 -35.13
CA TYR A 172 16.17 -27.40 -34.03
C TYR A 172 16.26 -25.93 -34.45
N PRO A 173 15.24 -25.10 -34.18
CA PRO A 173 15.25 -23.69 -34.53
C PRO A 173 16.37 -22.96 -33.80
N ASP A 174 17.03 -22.11 -34.56
CA ASP A 174 18.10 -21.21 -34.16
C ASP A 174 17.63 -19.79 -34.54
N GLN A 175 16.93 -19.14 -33.62
CA GLN A 175 16.20 -17.89 -33.82
C GLN A 175 17.11 -16.67 -33.75
N ASP A 176 18.19 -16.74 -32.97
CA ASP A 176 19.18 -15.67 -32.80
C ASP A 176 20.45 -15.85 -33.62
N LEU A 177 20.63 -17.03 -34.24
CA LEU A 177 21.65 -17.35 -35.24
C LEU A 177 23.06 -17.52 -34.63
N ASP A 178 23.16 -18.03 -33.41
CA ASP A 178 24.43 -18.33 -32.74
C ASP A 178 24.98 -19.74 -33.05
N GLY A 179 24.16 -20.61 -33.67
CA GLY A 179 24.52 -21.97 -34.04
C GLY A 179 24.02 -23.04 -33.07
N TYR A 180 23.31 -22.66 -32.01
CA TYR A 180 22.66 -23.54 -31.06
C TYR A 180 21.14 -23.48 -31.22
N GLY A 181 20.49 -24.63 -31.03
CA GLY A 181 19.07 -24.77 -31.35
C GLY A 181 18.22 -25.02 -30.12
N ALA A 182 17.00 -24.48 -30.10
CA ALA A 182 16.04 -24.74 -29.03
C ALA A 182 15.57 -26.20 -29.05
N THR A 183 15.35 -26.79 -27.88
CA THR A 183 14.81 -28.15 -27.74
C THR A 183 13.43 -28.41 -28.39
N SER A 184 12.68 -27.36 -28.78
CA SER A 184 11.37 -27.49 -29.41
C SER A 184 10.94 -26.20 -30.13
N PRO A 185 10.20 -26.27 -31.26
CA PRO A 185 9.79 -27.49 -31.96
C PRO A 185 10.96 -28.17 -32.69
N VAL A 186 10.86 -29.49 -32.89
CA VAL A 186 11.81 -30.25 -33.73
C VAL A 186 11.24 -30.33 -35.15
N GLU A 187 12.07 -30.02 -36.14
CA GLU A 187 11.77 -30.20 -37.56
C GLU A 187 12.53 -31.41 -38.10
N LEU A 188 11.82 -32.33 -38.75
CA LEU A 188 12.42 -33.51 -39.36
C LEU A 188 12.67 -33.27 -40.86
N ALA A 189 13.89 -33.52 -41.33
CA ALA A 189 14.25 -33.39 -42.74
C ALA A 189 15.45 -34.29 -43.10
N CYS A 190 15.63 -34.60 -44.39
CA CYS A 190 16.80 -35.34 -44.86
C CYS A 190 18.08 -34.47 -44.93
N THR A 191 17.92 -33.15 -45.09
CA THR A 191 19.04 -32.20 -45.12
C THR A 191 18.68 -30.93 -44.36
N ALA A 192 19.70 -30.26 -43.79
CA ALA A 192 19.52 -28.97 -43.14
C ALA A 192 18.81 -27.98 -44.08
N PRO A 193 17.68 -27.37 -43.68
CA PRO A 193 16.96 -26.46 -44.54
C PRO A 193 17.83 -25.27 -44.95
N THR A 194 17.72 -24.87 -46.23
CA THR A 194 18.54 -23.78 -46.80
C THR A 194 18.13 -22.40 -46.32
N THR A 195 16.97 -22.26 -45.69
CA THR A 195 16.57 -21.08 -44.94
C THR A 195 17.26 -21.12 -43.59
N GLY A 196 18.32 -20.31 -43.41
CA GLY A 196 19.04 -20.21 -42.15
C GLY A 196 18.09 -19.99 -40.96
N GLY A 197 18.44 -20.62 -39.83
CA GLY A 197 17.64 -20.61 -38.60
C GLY A 197 17.22 -21.99 -38.10
N LEU A 198 17.92 -23.06 -38.53
CA LEU A 198 17.80 -24.41 -38.00
C LEU A 198 19.21 -25.03 -37.88
N VAL A 199 19.47 -25.76 -36.80
CA VAL A 199 20.74 -26.45 -36.51
C VAL A 199 20.51 -27.89 -36.05
N ASP A 200 21.56 -28.71 -36.04
CA ASP A 200 21.51 -30.16 -35.73
C ASP A 200 21.71 -30.50 -34.24
N ASN A 201 21.56 -29.50 -33.36
CA ASN A 201 21.75 -29.65 -31.93
C ASN A 201 20.64 -28.92 -31.15
N ALA A 202 20.33 -29.44 -29.96
CA ALA A 202 19.24 -28.97 -29.09
C ALA A 202 19.77 -28.37 -27.79
N LEU A 203 20.88 -27.64 -27.85
CA LEU A 203 21.66 -27.28 -26.66
C LEU A 203 21.42 -25.85 -26.20
N ASP A 204 20.59 -25.08 -26.91
CA ASP A 204 20.29 -23.70 -26.55
C ASP A 204 19.21 -23.63 -25.44
N CYS A 205 19.57 -23.01 -24.33
CA CYS A 205 18.66 -22.74 -23.22
C CYS A 205 17.86 -21.43 -23.36
N ASN A 206 18.24 -20.52 -24.27
CA ASN A 206 17.46 -19.35 -24.68
C ASN A 206 17.70 -18.91 -26.15
N ASP A 207 16.99 -19.58 -27.05
CA ASP A 207 16.87 -19.36 -28.51
C ASP A 207 16.28 -18.01 -28.94
N ARG A 208 16.60 -16.94 -28.24
CA ARG A 208 16.28 -15.55 -28.60
C ARG A 208 17.42 -14.61 -28.21
N ASN A 209 18.48 -15.12 -27.63
CA ASN A 209 19.61 -14.38 -27.13
C ASN A 209 20.92 -15.09 -27.51
N ASP A 210 21.63 -14.52 -28.48
CA ASP A 210 22.91 -15.00 -29.03
C ASP A 210 24.09 -15.01 -28.05
N LEU A 211 23.83 -14.69 -26.78
CA LEU A 211 24.76 -14.69 -25.68
C LEU A 211 24.49 -15.82 -24.67
N ILE A 212 23.43 -16.61 -24.86
CA ILE A 212 23.04 -17.69 -23.96
C ILE A 212 23.06 -19.01 -24.75
N HIS A 213 24.18 -19.71 -24.68
CA HIS A 213 24.42 -20.97 -25.36
C HIS A 213 25.63 -21.69 -24.76
N PRO A 214 25.84 -23.00 -25.01
CA PRO A 214 26.91 -23.80 -24.39
C PRO A 214 28.37 -23.34 -24.50
N ASP A 215 28.65 -22.39 -25.40
CA ASP A 215 29.98 -21.81 -25.62
C ASP A 215 30.08 -20.37 -25.08
N ALA A 216 28.99 -19.83 -24.52
CA ALA A 216 28.98 -18.53 -23.90
C ALA A 216 29.85 -18.55 -22.64
N LEU A 217 30.26 -17.37 -22.22
CA LEU A 217 30.93 -17.18 -20.94
C LEU A 217 29.87 -16.78 -19.94
N GLU A 218 29.80 -17.50 -18.82
CA GLU A 218 28.91 -17.14 -17.73
C GLU A 218 29.24 -15.74 -17.21
N VAL A 219 28.23 -14.88 -17.05
CA VAL A 219 28.42 -13.50 -16.56
C VAL A 219 27.45 -13.20 -15.42
N CYS A 220 27.82 -12.30 -14.51
CA CYS A 220 26.91 -11.87 -13.45
C CYS A 220 25.70 -11.11 -14.04
N ASN A 221 24.53 -11.73 -14.11
CA ASN A 221 23.37 -11.15 -14.83
C ASN A 221 21.99 -11.55 -14.26
N GLU A 222 21.88 -11.64 -12.93
CA GLU A 222 20.62 -11.97 -12.23
C GLU A 222 20.21 -13.45 -12.39
N SER A 223 21.17 -14.36 -12.28
CA SER A 223 20.94 -15.81 -12.28
C SER A 223 20.34 -16.32 -13.59
N VAL A 224 20.82 -15.79 -14.70
CA VAL A 224 20.74 -16.50 -15.99
C VAL A 224 21.82 -17.60 -15.97
N ASP A 225 21.72 -18.53 -16.89
CA ASP A 225 22.63 -19.66 -17.09
C ASP A 225 23.07 -19.48 -18.53
N ASP A 226 24.12 -18.68 -18.74
CA ASP A 226 24.54 -18.23 -20.06
C ASP A 226 25.18 -19.38 -20.83
N ASP A 227 25.94 -20.26 -20.16
CA ASP A 227 26.59 -21.41 -20.80
C ASP A 227 25.77 -22.72 -20.76
N CYS A 228 24.52 -22.64 -20.30
CA CYS A 228 23.56 -23.75 -20.29
C CYS A 228 24.06 -25.03 -19.58
N ASP A 229 25.02 -24.94 -18.65
CA ASP A 229 25.57 -26.09 -17.93
C ASP A 229 24.78 -26.45 -16.64
N GLY A 230 23.85 -25.57 -16.26
CA GLY A 230 22.97 -25.72 -15.10
C GLY A 230 23.48 -25.06 -13.81
N LEU A 231 24.67 -24.46 -13.84
CA LEU A 231 25.19 -23.54 -12.84
C LEU A 231 24.89 -22.10 -13.27
N ARG A 232 24.97 -21.16 -12.31
CA ARG A 232 24.56 -19.76 -12.52
C ARG A 232 25.45 -18.85 -11.71
N ASP A 233 25.85 -17.73 -12.29
CA ASP A 233 26.60 -16.66 -11.62
C ASP A 233 27.80 -17.22 -10.81
N ASP A 234 27.93 -16.84 -9.53
CA ASP A 234 28.98 -17.24 -8.61
C ASP A 234 28.83 -18.67 -8.06
N LEU A 235 27.82 -19.43 -8.51
CA LEU A 235 27.75 -20.88 -8.34
C LEU A 235 28.38 -21.64 -9.51
N ASP A 236 28.72 -20.95 -10.59
CA ASP A 236 29.49 -21.48 -11.71
C ASP A 236 30.97 -21.10 -11.58
N ASP A 237 31.85 -22.09 -11.70
CA ASP A 237 33.30 -21.90 -11.71
C ASP A 237 33.79 -21.22 -13.02
N SER A 238 32.96 -21.21 -14.07
CA SER A 238 33.26 -20.63 -15.39
C SER A 238 33.04 -19.11 -15.45
N VAL A 239 32.38 -18.52 -14.43
CA VAL A 239 31.97 -17.12 -14.39
C VAL A 239 33.08 -16.13 -14.71
N ASP A 240 32.75 -15.15 -15.54
CA ASP A 240 33.60 -14.00 -15.83
C ASP A 240 33.72 -13.11 -14.60
N THR A 241 34.77 -13.33 -13.82
CA THR A 241 35.14 -12.51 -12.65
C THR A 241 35.25 -11.00 -12.95
N THR A 242 35.38 -10.58 -14.22
CA THR A 242 35.40 -9.15 -14.56
C THR A 242 34.02 -8.47 -14.48
N THR A 243 32.96 -9.27 -14.40
CA THR A 243 31.57 -8.82 -14.23
C THR A 243 31.13 -8.75 -12.76
N PHE A 244 32.02 -9.11 -11.83
CA PHE A 244 31.73 -9.04 -10.40
C PHE A 244 31.42 -7.61 -9.95
N LEU A 245 30.46 -7.50 -9.05
CA LEU A 245 30.12 -6.26 -8.36
C LEU A 245 30.82 -6.24 -7.00
N THR A 246 31.12 -5.04 -6.52
CA THR A 246 31.74 -4.83 -5.21
C THR A 246 30.66 -4.54 -4.17
N PHE A 247 30.59 -5.34 -3.11
CA PHE A 247 29.70 -5.18 -1.96
C PHE A 247 30.50 -4.93 -0.68
N ASN A 248 29.87 -4.33 0.33
CA ASN A 248 30.47 -4.24 1.66
C ASN A 248 30.43 -5.63 2.30
N ALA A 249 31.52 -6.07 2.91
CA ALA A 249 31.54 -7.33 3.65
C ALA A 249 30.61 -7.24 4.86
N ASP A 250 29.88 -8.31 5.11
CA ASP A 250 28.96 -8.49 6.25
C ASP A 250 29.51 -9.68 7.05
N ALA A 251 30.27 -9.41 8.11
CA ALA A 251 31.06 -10.43 8.80
C ALA A 251 30.31 -11.14 9.94
N ASP A 252 29.21 -10.59 10.43
CA ASP A 252 28.35 -11.18 11.46
C ASP A 252 26.97 -11.65 10.96
N GLY A 253 26.60 -11.29 9.73
CA GLY A 253 25.45 -11.80 8.99
C GLY A 253 24.13 -11.11 9.34
N ASP A 254 24.15 -9.84 9.73
CA ASP A 254 22.96 -9.08 10.11
C ASP A 254 22.33 -8.25 8.98
N GLY A 255 22.99 -8.20 7.82
CA GLY A 255 22.53 -7.47 6.64
C GLY A 255 23.06 -6.05 6.51
N ALA A 256 23.92 -5.59 7.41
CA ALA A 256 24.75 -4.40 7.28
C ALA A 256 26.22 -4.79 6.99
N GLY A 257 27.05 -3.85 6.53
CA GLY A 257 28.45 -4.19 6.26
C GLY A 257 29.42 -3.02 6.32
N ASP A 258 30.71 -3.33 6.55
CA ASP A 258 31.77 -2.31 6.68
C ASP A 258 32.12 -1.69 5.31
N PRO A 259 31.96 -0.37 5.11
CA PRO A 259 32.34 0.30 3.86
C PRO A 259 33.85 0.30 3.58
N ASN A 260 34.69 -0.08 4.55
CA ASN A 260 36.13 -0.21 4.40
C ASN A 260 36.59 -1.65 4.12
N ALA A 261 35.69 -2.62 4.21
CA ALA A 261 35.93 -4.01 3.88
C ALA A 261 34.98 -4.44 2.75
N THR A 262 35.51 -4.82 1.60
CA THR A 262 34.68 -5.15 0.43
C THR A 262 34.89 -6.58 -0.04
N VAL A 263 33.82 -7.18 -0.55
CA VAL A 263 33.83 -8.47 -1.25
C VAL A 263 33.38 -8.29 -2.71
N GLU A 264 33.88 -9.12 -3.62
CA GLU A 264 33.45 -9.14 -5.02
C GLU A 264 32.56 -10.37 -5.26
N LEU A 265 31.31 -10.15 -5.68
CA LEU A 265 30.28 -11.18 -5.90
C LEU A 265 29.39 -10.78 -7.10
N CYS A 266 28.59 -11.71 -7.63
CA CYS A 266 27.61 -11.38 -8.67
C CYS A 266 26.35 -10.67 -8.14
N ALA A 267 25.95 -10.98 -6.90
CA ALA A 267 24.79 -10.40 -6.24
C ALA A 267 25.05 -10.31 -4.73
N PRO A 268 24.36 -9.42 -3.99
CA PRO A 268 24.50 -9.37 -2.55
C PRO A 268 24.00 -10.67 -1.91
N ARG A 269 24.76 -11.19 -0.94
CA ARG A 269 24.39 -12.34 -0.11
C ARG A 269 24.42 -11.88 1.34
N ALA A 270 23.31 -12.05 2.06
CA ALA A 270 23.13 -11.61 3.45
C ALA A 270 24.09 -12.25 4.49
N GLU A 271 25.03 -13.08 4.05
CA GLU A 271 26.05 -13.69 4.92
C GLU A 271 27.46 -13.19 4.58
N PHE A 272 27.63 -12.40 3.52
CA PHE A 272 28.95 -12.09 2.96
C PHE A 272 29.08 -10.70 2.35
N GLY A 273 28.01 -10.14 1.79
CA GLY A 273 28.06 -8.94 0.96
C GLY A 273 26.72 -8.23 0.84
N VAL A 274 26.66 -6.97 1.29
CA VAL A 274 25.42 -6.16 1.29
C VAL A 274 25.59 -4.83 0.54
N GLU A 275 24.47 -4.26 0.09
CA GLU A 275 24.46 -3.01 -0.67
C GLU A 275 24.35 -1.79 0.25
N ASN A 276 25.43 -1.01 0.41
CA ASN A 276 25.43 0.36 0.93
C ASN A 276 24.70 0.57 2.29
N ILE A 277 24.51 -0.48 3.09
CA ILE A 277 24.04 -0.39 4.47
C ILE A 277 25.30 -0.32 5.34
N PHE A 278 25.47 0.81 6.04
CA PHE A 278 26.67 1.09 6.84
C PHE A 278 26.57 0.43 8.20
N ASP A 279 27.48 -0.50 8.48
CA ASP A 279 27.67 -1.05 9.81
C ASP A 279 28.79 -0.32 10.57
N CYS A 280 28.51 0.16 11.78
CA CYS A 280 29.47 0.81 12.66
C CYS A 280 30.32 -0.18 13.48
N ASP A 281 29.89 -1.43 13.63
CA ASP A 281 30.66 -2.57 14.16
C ASP A 281 30.25 -3.90 13.50
N ASP A 282 30.83 -4.15 12.32
CA ASP A 282 30.71 -5.35 11.46
C ASP A 282 31.23 -6.66 12.11
N THR A 283 31.30 -6.72 13.44
CA THR A 283 31.65 -7.92 14.20
C THR A 283 30.57 -8.32 15.20
N GLN A 284 29.50 -7.53 15.33
CA GLN A 284 28.40 -7.73 16.26
C GLN A 284 27.03 -7.53 15.59
N ALA A 285 26.34 -8.64 15.28
CA ALA A 285 25.00 -8.66 14.68
C ALA A 285 23.87 -7.97 15.49
N THR A 286 24.21 -7.37 16.63
CA THR A 286 23.34 -6.52 17.46
C THR A 286 23.62 -5.04 17.25
N VAL A 287 24.42 -4.68 16.25
CA VAL A 287 24.84 -3.31 15.91
C VAL A 287 24.66 -3.13 14.41
N ALA A 288 23.58 -2.47 13.99
CA ALA A 288 23.29 -2.17 12.59
C ALA A 288 22.22 -1.07 12.47
N PRO A 289 22.25 -0.27 11.40
CA PRO A 289 21.41 0.93 11.21
C PRO A 289 19.89 0.72 11.15
N ASN A 290 19.45 -0.53 11.21
CA ASN A 290 18.04 -0.95 11.17
C ASN A 290 17.62 -1.73 12.43
N LEU A 291 18.46 -1.70 13.46
CA LEU A 291 18.10 -2.16 14.80
C LEU A 291 17.54 -1.00 15.62
N ASP A 292 16.86 -1.33 16.71
CA ASP A 292 16.44 -0.34 17.70
C ASP A 292 17.56 -0.18 18.73
N GLU A 293 17.84 1.06 19.16
CA GLU A 293 18.77 1.34 20.25
C GLU A 293 18.35 0.65 21.56
N LEU A 294 19.25 -0.14 22.15
CA LEU A 294 19.03 -0.79 23.44
C LEU A 294 19.70 0.03 24.55
N LEU A 295 18.91 0.87 25.21
CA LEU A 295 19.38 1.69 26.33
C LEU A 295 20.17 0.87 27.37
N CYS A 296 21.31 1.42 27.78
CA CYS A 296 22.17 0.96 28.87
C CYS A 296 22.99 -0.30 28.59
N ASP A 297 23.28 -0.63 27.33
CA ASP A 297 24.11 -1.78 26.96
C ASP A 297 25.56 -1.39 26.58
N GLY A 298 25.83 -0.10 26.39
CA GLY A 298 27.15 0.44 26.07
C GLY A 298 27.54 0.38 24.59
N LEU A 299 26.60 0.03 23.72
CA LEU A 299 26.75 -0.03 22.26
C LEU A 299 25.93 1.08 21.60
N ASP A 300 26.22 1.36 20.33
CA ASP A 300 25.39 2.20 19.46
C ASP A 300 24.69 1.21 18.53
N ASN A 301 23.58 0.60 18.98
CA ASN A 301 22.98 -0.56 18.32
C ASN A 301 22.37 -0.19 16.98
N ASP A 302 21.91 1.05 16.81
CA ASP A 302 21.31 1.55 15.58
C ASP A 302 22.26 2.41 14.72
N CYS A 303 23.55 2.47 15.09
CA CYS A 303 24.59 3.22 14.39
C CYS A 303 24.22 4.69 14.10
N ASP A 304 23.29 5.26 14.90
CA ASP A 304 22.87 6.66 14.81
C ASP A 304 23.34 7.42 16.05
N PRO A 305 24.34 8.33 15.92
CA PRO A 305 24.84 9.09 17.05
C PRO A 305 23.81 10.08 17.66
N VAL A 306 22.63 10.22 17.05
CA VAL A 306 21.51 11.02 17.57
C VAL A 306 20.63 10.22 18.55
N THR A 307 20.73 8.90 18.54
CA THR A 307 20.04 7.97 19.44
C THR A 307 21.02 7.35 20.43
N PRO A 308 21.64 8.15 21.32
CA PRO A 308 22.62 7.63 22.26
C PRO A 308 22.03 6.59 23.22
N ASP A 309 22.89 5.64 23.60
CA ASP A 309 22.73 4.57 24.61
C ASP A 309 22.30 5.07 25.99
N ASP A 310 22.62 6.31 26.32
CA ASP A 310 22.25 6.96 27.57
C ASP A 310 21.65 8.33 27.27
N ARG A 311 20.54 8.63 27.94
CA ARG A 311 19.74 9.84 27.72
C ARG A 311 19.46 10.52 29.04
N ASP A 312 19.16 11.80 28.91
CA ASP A 312 18.79 12.71 29.98
C ASP A 312 17.58 13.45 29.38
N LEU A 313 16.39 12.88 29.54
CA LEU A 313 15.18 13.33 28.83
C LEU A 313 14.57 14.59 29.44
N ASP A 314 14.73 14.80 30.74
CA ASP A 314 14.27 16.01 31.46
C ASP A 314 15.35 17.09 31.62
N LEU A 315 16.61 16.78 31.28
CA LEU A 315 17.75 17.69 31.20
C LEU A 315 18.28 18.15 32.59
N ASP A 316 18.15 17.31 33.60
CA ASP A 316 18.63 17.58 34.96
C ASP A 316 20.13 17.28 35.16
N GLY A 317 20.73 16.57 34.18
CA GLY A 317 22.15 16.19 34.16
C GLY A 317 22.45 14.83 34.80
N HIS A 318 21.43 14.11 35.22
CA HIS A 318 21.43 12.68 35.54
C HIS A 318 20.97 11.91 34.31
N MET A 319 21.46 10.68 34.15
CA MET A 319 21.19 9.90 32.95
C MET A 319 20.45 8.62 33.31
N THR A 320 19.50 8.23 32.45
CA THR A 320 18.58 7.08 32.63
C THR A 320 19.30 5.81 33.08
N CYS A 321 20.51 5.56 32.58
CA CYS A 321 21.21 4.30 32.79
C CYS A 321 22.09 4.25 34.04
N ILE A 322 22.37 5.39 34.66
CA ILE A 322 23.36 5.49 35.74
C ILE A 322 22.71 5.89 37.05
N ASP A 323 21.97 6.98 37.05
CA ASP A 323 21.57 7.68 38.26
C ASP A 323 20.18 8.28 38.23
N ASP A 324 19.35 7.99 37.23
CA ASP A 324 17.97 8.48 37.14
C ASP A 324 16.97 7.31 37.08
N CYS A 325 15.96 7.31 37.95
CA CYS A 325 14.91 6.28 37.99
C CYS A 325 13.56 6.73 37.42
N ASP A 326 13.39 8.02 37.09
CA ASP A 326 12.28 8.58 36.32
C ASP A 326 12.76 9.75 35.47
N ASP A 327 13.38 9.39 34.34
CA ASP A 327 13.98 10.27 33.32
C ASP A 327 12.98 11.26 32.67
N THR A 328 11.74 11.31 33.13
CA THR A 328 10.73 12.29 32.70
C THR A 328 10.48 13.38 33.73
N ASN A 329 11.19 13.36 34.86
CA ASN A 329 11.00 14.22 36.01
C ASN A 329 12.34 14.63 36.66
N ASP A 330 12.71 15.90 36.48
CA ASP A 330 13.98 16.50 36.93
C ASP A 330 14.14 16.58 38.47
N GLU A 331 13.15 16.09 39.22
CA GLU A 331 13.16 15.96 40.67
C GLU A 331 13.45 14.53 41.15
N ILE A 332 13.58 13.54 40.25
CA ILE A 332 13.76 12.12 40.60
C ILE A 332 15.09 11.59 40.06
N TYR A 333 16.11 11.56 40.92
CA TYR A 333 17.44 11.07 40.58
C TYR A 333 18.21 10.67 41.84
N THR A 334 19.28 9.91 41.65
CA THR A 334 20.07 9.35 42.75
C THR A 334 20.65 10.45 43.63
N GLY A 335 20.17 10.52 44.87
CA GLY A 335 20.57 11.55 45.84
C GLY A 335 19.76 12.86 45.78
N ALA A 336 18.61 12.88 45.11
CA ALA A 336 17.58 13.91 45.27
C ALA A 336 17.08 13.98 46.73
N GLU A 337 16.36 15.05 47.07
CA GLU A 337 15.77 15.21 48.41
C GLU A 337 14.37 14.58 48.44
N GLU A 338 14.15 13.65 49.37
CA GLU A 338 12.87 12.97 49.58
C GLU A 338 11.81 13.90 50.19
N ILE A 339 10.57 13.84 49.68
CA ILE A 339 9.41 14.47 50.31
C ILE A 339 8.72 13.43 51.20
N PRO A 340 8.64 13.63 52.53
CA PRO A 340 8.16 12.57 53.39
C PRO A 340 6.70 12.11 53.12
N GLY A 341 6.51 10.82 52.83
CA GLY A 341 5.21 10.16 52.72
C GLY A 341 4.41 10.47 51.46
N ASP A 342 5.06 10.98 50.42
CA ASP A 342 4.42 11.33 49.15
C ASP A 342 4.32 10.14 48.16
N ARG A 343 5.01 9.03 48.46
CA ARG A 343 5.08 7.77 47.69
C ARG A 343 5.95 7.82 46.45
N VAL A 344 6.80 8.84 46.33
CA VAL A 344 7.77 8.99 45.26
C VAL A 344 9.13 8.68 45.85
N ASP A 345 9.85 7.76 45.21
CA ASP A 345 11.25 7.45 45.54
C ASP A 345 12.10 8.42 44.72
N SER A 346 12.21 9.64 45.20
CA SER A 346 12.92 10.74 44.54
C SER A 346 14.41 10.45 44.45
N ASP A 347 15.00 9.81 45.47
CA ASP A 347 16.44 9.57 45.54
C ASP A 347 16.91 8.20 45.01
N CYS A 348 15.97 7.42 44.46
CA CYS A 348 16.17 6.12 43.82
C CYS A 348 16.81 5.04 44.73
N ASP A 349 16.69 5.18 46.06
CA ASP A 349 17.27 4.25 47.03
C ASP A 349 16.27 3.19 47.56
N LEU A 350 15.01 3.28 47.13
CA LEU A 350 13.87 2.44 47.49
C LEU A 350 13.41 2.57 48.96
N LEU A 351 13.85 3.62 49.65
CA LEU A 351 13.36 4.04 50.96
C LEU A 351 12.40 5.22 50.77
N GLU A 352 11.55 5.42 51.75
CA GLU A 352 10.66 6.59 51.82
C GLU A 352 10.97 7.31 53.14
N ASP A 353 11.10 8.63 53.09
CA ASP A 353 11.18 9.42 54.32
C ASP A 353 9.81 9.52 55.02
N CYS A 354 9.78 9.26 56.32
CA CYS A 354 8.55 9.28 57.11
C CYS A 354 8.69 10.08 58.39
N TYR A 355 7.63 10.80 58.78
CA TYR A 355 7.55 11.43 60.10
C TYR A 355 7.34 10.38 61.18
N GLN A 356 7.93 10.58 62.34
CA GLN A 356 7.71 9.72 63.50
C GLN A 356 6.40 10.10 64.23
N ASP A 357 5.59 9.09 64.55
CA ASP A 357 4.38 9.17 65.40
C ASP A 357 4.69 8.49 66.75
N ALA A 358 5.08 9.31 67.74
CA ALA A 358 5.63 8.82 69.00
C ALA A 358 4.58 8.28 69.96
N ASP A 359 3.37 8.84 69.97
CA ASP A 359 2.29 8.48 70.88
C ASP A 359 1.12 7.72 70.22
N GLY A 360 1.14 7.59 68.89
CA GLY A 360 0.27 6.72 68.10
C GLY A 360 -1.07 7.35 67.72
N ASP A 361 -1.18 8.68 67.71
CA ASP A 361 -2.40 9.39 67.38
C ASP A 361 -2.57 9.68 65.87
N GLY A 362 -1.53 9.41 65.08
CA GLY A 362 -1.48 9.63 63.64
C GLY A 362 -1.21 11.08 63.22
N ALA A 363 -0.79 11.95 64.14
CA ALA A 363 -0.26 13.27 63.84
C ALA A 363 1.24 13.20 63.49
N GLN A 364 1.69 14.08 62.59
CA GLN A 364 3.11 14.11 62.20
C GLN A 364 3.94 14.81 63.28
N GLY A 365 5.01 14.15 63.75
CA GLY A 365 6.01 14.74 64.65
C GLY A 365 7.12 15.51 63.91
N GLU A 366 8.13 16.00 64.64
CA GLU A 366 9.25 16.78 64.05
C GLU A 366 10.39 15.92 63.47
N VAL A 367 10.42 14.61 63.73
CA VAL A 367 11.53 13.73 63.37
C VAL A 367 11.20 12.95 62.08
N VAL A 368 12.06 13.09 61.07
CA VAL A 368 11.99 12.31 59.81
C VAL A 368 12.95 11.12 59.86
N VAL A 369 12.52 9.97 59.36
CA VAL A 369 13.30 8.73 59.26
C VAL A 369 13.05 8.03 57.91
N ALA A 370 14.11 7.57 57.25
CA ALA A 370 14.00 6.76 56.04
C ALA A 370 13.54 5.32 56.37
N VAL A 371 12.51 4.84 55.69
CA VAL A 371 11.84 3.56 55.98
C VAL A 371 11.66 2.72 54.72
N ALA A 372 12.14 1.47 54.77
CA ALA A 372 11.91 0.50 53.71
C ALA A 372 10.51 -0.14 53.80
N GLY A 373 9.75 -0.13 52.70
CA GLY A 373 8.49 -0.88 52.57
C GLY A 373 7.28 -0.28 53.28
N ASP A 374 7.35 1.00 53.66
CA ASP A 374 6.22 1.81 54.12
C ASP A 374 6.11 3.12 53.32
N PRO A 375 5.91 3.07 51.99
CA PRO A 375 5.87 4.25 51.11
C PRO A 375 4.70 5.19 51.39
N ARG A 376 3.84 4.87 52.37
CA ARG A 376 2.71 5.72 52.77
C ARG A 376 2.87 6.22 54.19
N CYS A 377 3.96 5.87 54.86
CA CYS A 377 4.25 6.22 56.24
C CYS A 377 3.07 5.98 57.20
N VAL A 378 2.26 4.93 56.97
CA VAL A 378 1.06 4.66 57.77
C VAL A 378 1.24 3.50 58.75
N THR A 379 2.43 2.90 58.80
CA THR A 379 2.72 1.83 59.76
C THR A 379 3.38 2.41 61.01
N PRO A 380 2.78 2.22 62.20
CA PRO A 380 3.39 2.69 63.45
C PRO A 380 4.81 2.12 63.62
N PRO A 381 5.78 2.94 64.04
CA PRO A 381 5.65 4.27 64.65
C PRO A 381 5.81 5.46 63.68
N ASN A 382 5.31 5.36 62.45
CA ASN A 382 5.42 6.40 61.42
C ASN A 382 4.07 7.02 61.09
N ALA A 383 4.09 8.28 60.66
CA ALA A 383 2.98 9.04 60.11
C ALA A 383 3.37 9.66 58.75
N PRO A 384 2.42 9.79 57.81
CA PRO A 384 2.64 10.54 56.57
C PRO A 384 2.63 12.04 56.84
N THR A 385 2.93 12.82 55.79
CA THR A 385 2.53 14.22 55.72
C THR A 385 1.01 14.34 55.94
N SER A 386 0.61 14.88 57.10
CA SER A 386 -0.76 15.02 57.54
C SER A 386 -1.03 16.45 57.95
N PHE A 387 -2.23 16.97 57.62
CA PHE A 387 -2.69 18.29 58.08
C PHE A 387 -2.72 18.44 59.61
N THR A 388 -2.59 17.35 60.36
CA THR A 388 -2.54 17.35 61.82
C THR A 388 -1.10 17.22 62.30
N VAL A 389 -0.59 18.28 62.93
CA VAL A 389 0.74 18.36 63.56
C VAL A 389 0.63 17.95 65.02
N ASP A 390 1.54 17.09 65.48
CA ASP A 390 1.66 16.74 66.90
C ASP A 390 2.27 17.92 67.67
N CYS A 391 1.55 18.44 68.66
CA CYS A 391 2.02 19.55 69.49
C CYS A 391 2.63 19.07 70.82
N ASP A 392 2.52 17.79 71.16
CA ASP A 392 3.10 17.14 72.34
C ASP A 392 3.24 15.62 72.12
N ASP A 393 4.46 15.16 71.79
CA ASP A 393 4.86 13.75 71.54
C ASP A 393 4.55 12.74 72.67
N THR A 394 3.86 13.17 73.73
CA THR A 394 3.48 12.33 74.88
C THR A 394 1.98 12.35 75.19
N ASP A 395 1.18 13.17 74.50
CA ASP A 395 -0.26 13.32 74.73
C ASP A 395 -1.07 13.33 73.42
N PRO A 396 -1.76 12.21 73.09
CA PRO A 396 -2.45 12.02 71.80
C PRO A 396 -3.74 12.86 71.65
N SER A 397 -3.92 13.87 72.51
CA SER A 397 -5.04 14.81 72.49
C SER A 397 -4.61 16.24 72.16
N VAL A 398 -3.31 16.47 71.97
CA VAL A 398 -2.73 17.79 71.79
C VAL A 398 -2.13 17.90 70.39
N SER A 399 -3.01 18.08 69.41
CA SER A 399 -2.65 18.25 68.00
C SER A 399 -3.31 19.48 67.38
N TRP A 400 -2.72 19.98 66.30
CA TRP A 400 -3.17 21.19 65.60
C TRP A 400 -3.37 20.92 64.10
N SER A 401 -4.49 21.38 63.54
CA SER A 401 -4.92 21.07 62.17
C SER A 401 -5.06 22.28 61.25
N GLY A 402 -4.40 23.40 61.57
CA GLY A 402 -4.43 24.60 60.73
C GLY A 402 -3.30 24.61 59.70
N ALA A 403 -3.22 25.69 58.92
CA ALA A 403 -2.10 26.01 58.05
C ALA A 403 -1.84 27.51 58.12
N TRP A 404 -0.56 27.90 58.15
CA TRP A 404 -0.14 29.30 58.04
C TRP A 404 0.31 29.56 56.61
N TRP A 405 -0.30 30.56 56.01
CA TRP A 405 -0.10 30.95 54.61
C TRP A 405 0.75 32.21 54.61
N ARG A 406 1.63 32.35 53.62
CA ARG A 406 2.44 33.56 53.53
C ARG A 406 1.51 34.71 53.13
N ASP A 407 1.70 35.85 53.79
CA ASP A 407 0.97 37.10 53.55
C ASP A 407 2.07 38.17 53.40
N ALA A 408 2.59 38.34 52.18
CA ALA A 408 3.81 39.11 51.95
C ALA A 408 3.57 40.62 51.87
N ASP A 409 2.37 41.06 51.50
CA ASP A 409 1.99 42.47 51.44
C ASP A 409 1.16 42.98 52.66
N LEU A 410 0.73 42.06 53.53
CA LEU A 410 0.04 42.31 54.80
C LEU A 410 -1.40 42.82 54.66
N ASP A 411 -2.11 42.40 53.61
CA ASP A 411 -3.51 42.72 53.40
C ASP A 411 -4.48 41.79 54.18
N GLY A 412 -3.96 40.64 54.65
CA GLY A 412 -4.67 39.64 55.43
C GLY A 412 -5.22 38.46 54.62
N PHE A 413 -4.89 38.36 53.34
CA PHE A 413 -5.01 37.15 52.53
C PHE A 413 -3.61 36.54 52.37
N GLY A 414 -3.54 35.31 51.86
CA GLY A 414 -2.26 34.64 51.70
C GLY A 414 -2.15 33.94 50.37
N ASP A 415 -0.91 33.69 49.94
CA ASP A 415 -0.48 33.30 48.60
C ASP A 415 -1.01 31.99 48.02
N GLY A 416 -2.02 31.36 48.60
CA GLY A 416 -2.50 30.06 48.11
C GLY A 416 -1.71 28.86 48.63
N VAL A 417 -0.53 29.08 49.22
CA VAL A 417 0.46 28.03 49.49
C VAL A 417 0.67 27.89 50.98
N VAL A 418 0.49 26.67 51.49
CA VAL A 418 0.79 26.36 52.89
C VAL A 418 2.28 26.60 53.14
N ALA A 419 2.59 27.70 53.83
CA ALA A 419 3.96 28.11 54.08
C ALA A 419 4.52 27.43 55.33
N LEU A 420 3.72 27.25 56.38
CA LEU A 420 4.11 26.60 57.62
C LEU A 420 2.97 25.83 58.26
N GLN A 421 3.28 24.62 58.71
CA GLN A 421 2.36 23.78 59.46
C GLN A 421 2.91 23.53 60.86
N GLN A 422 2.50 24.36 61.82
CA GLN A 422 3.02 24.33 63.18
C GLN A 422 2.02 24.89 64.19
N CYS A 423 2.11 24.42 65.43
CA CYS A 423 1.18 24.78 66.49
C CYS A 423 1.23 26.25 66.92
N ALA A 424 2.36 26.93 66.70
CA ALA A 424 2.58 28.31 67.11
C ALA A 424 2.45 29.27 65.92
N ASP A 425 1.84 30.43 66.17
CA ASP A 425 1.85 31.59 65.25
C ASP A 425 3.31 31.94 64.85
N PRO A 426 3.67 31.82 63.55
CA PRO A 426 5.01 32.12 63.06
C PRO A 426 5.41 33.60 63.20
N GLY A 427 4.46 34.50 63.42
CA GLY A 427 4.65 35.94 63.48
C GLY A 427 4.16 36.68 62.24
N PRO A 428 4.44 38.00 62.13
CA PRO A 428 3.97 38.84 61.02
C PRO A 428 4.47 38.35 59.66
N GLY A 429 3.63 38.44 58.63
CA GLY A 429 3.89 37.90 57.29
C GLY A 429 3.25 36.54 57.03
N PHE A 430 2.39 36.10 57.95
CA PHE A 430 1.59 34.89 57.80
C PHE A 430 0.16 35.13 58.27
N VAL A 431 -0.80 34.52 57.56
CA VAL A 431 -2.21 34.50 57.93
C VAL A 431 -2.70 33.06 58.10
N LEU A 432 -3.71 32.88 58.94
CA LEU A 432 -4.36 31.58 59.14
C LEU A 432 -5.45 31.42 58.07
N ASP A 433 -5.46 30.29 57.38
CA ASP A 433 -6.42 29.95 56.32
C ASP A 433 -7.88 30.33 56.65
N THR A 434 -8.45 31.24 55.86
CA THR A 434 -9.88 31.61 55.90
C THR A 434 -10.68 31.16 54.68
N GLY A 435 -10.05 30.49 53.70
CA GLY A 435 -10.72 29.84 52.57
C GLY A 435 -10.62 30.52 51.20
N ASP A 436 -9.98 31.69 51.07
CA ASP A 436 -9.81 32.40 49.79
C ASP A 436 -8.35 32.87 49.66
N ALA A 437 -7.70 32.56 48.53
CA ALA A 437 -6.28 32.79 48.27
C ALA A 437 -6.04 34.10 47.52
N ASP A 438 -4.95 34.79 47.87
CA ASP A 438 -4.49 35.98 47.18
C ASP A 438 -3.88 35.63 45.81
N CYS A 439 -4.31 36.33 44.75
CA CYS A 439 -3.81 36.15 43.40
C CYS A 439 -2.56 36.98 43.09
N ASP A 440 -2.24 38.02 43.88
CA ASP A 440 -0.96 38.73 43.84
C ASP A 440 -0.54 39.17 45.26
N ASP A 441 0.06 38.23 46.01
CA ASP A 441 0.61 38.40 47.37
C ASP A 441 1.75 39.45 47.45
N THR A 442 1.99 40.23 46.40
CA THR A 442 2.95 41.34 46.38
C THR A 442 2.29 42.72 46.26
N ASP A 443 0.98 42.79 46.02
CA ASP A 443 0.21 44.03 45.87
C ASP A 443 -1.04 44.04 46.77
N PRO A 444 -1.06 44.86 47.85
CA PRO A 444 -2.13 44.85 48.85
C PRO A 444 -3.46 45.47 48.35
N THR A 445 -3.57 45.69 47.04
CA THR A 445 -4.78 46.14 46.36
C THR A 445 -5.44 45.05 45.52
N VAL A 446 -4.74 43.94 45.29
CA VAL A 446 -5.22 42.79 44.52
C VAL A 446 -5.48 41.66 45.51
N PHE A 447 -6.74 41.34 45.78
CA PHE A 447 -7.12 40.31 46.75
C PHE A 447 -8.56 39.87 46.55
N PRO A 448 -8.99 38.70 47.08
CA PRO A 448 -10.36 38.25 46.99
C PRO A 448 -11.39 39.29 47.48
N GLY A 449 -12.20 39.81 46.55
CA GLY A 449 -13.17 40.88 46.82
C GLY A 449 -12.59 42.30 46.86
N GLY A 450 -11.42 42.50 46.25
CA GLY A 450 -10.80 43.79 45.94
C GLY A 450 -11.61 44.62 44.94
N ALA A 451 -11.05 45.74 44.49
CA ALA A 451 -11.68 46.58 43.45
C ALA A 451 -11.07 46.25 42.09
N ASP A 452 -11.92 46.08 41.08
CA ASP A 452 -11.51 45.71 39.72
C ASP A 452 -11.62 46.91 38.77
N ASP A 453 -10.52 47.28 38.13
CA ASP A 453 -10.40 48.45 37.25
C ASP A 453 -10.47 48.01 35.77
N CYS A 454 -11.61 48.28 35.12
CA CYS A 454 -11.93 47.86 33.74
C CYS A 454 -10.79 47.96 32.70
N ASN A 455 -10.46 46.79 32.15
CA ASN A 455 -9.53 46.50 31.06
C ASN A 455 -8.11 47.04 31.26
N ASP A 456 -7.64 47.06 32.51
CA ASP A 456 -6.24 47.41 32.82
C ASP A 456 -5.30 46.19 32.80
N GLY A 457 -5.87 44.98 32.66
CA GLY A 457 -5.15 43.72 32.60
C GLY A 457 -4.74 43.16 33.97
N VAL A 458 -5.26 43.73 35.06
CA VAL A 458 -5.12 43.26 36.43
C VAL A 458 -6.48 42.77 36.92
N ASP A 459 -6.54 41.50 37.35
CA ASP A 459 -7.71 40.94 38.02
C ASP A 459 -7.67 41.34 39.49
N GLY A 460 -8.29 42.48 39.83
CA GLY A 460 -8.15 43.09 41.15
C GLY A 460 -8.91 42.39 42.28
N ASP A 461 -9.89 41.53 41.96
CA ASP A 461 -10.72 40.81 42.93
C ASP A 461 -10.52 39.28 42.94
N CYS A 462 -9.55 38.80 42.17
CA CYS A 462 -9.11 37.41 42.07
C CYS A 462 -10.19 36.43 41.59
N ASP A 463 -11.09 36.88 40.71
CA ASP A 463 -12.17 36.07 40.15
C ASP A 463 -11.97 35.62 38.70
N ALA A 464 -10.80 35.97 38.15
CA ALA A 464 -10.34 35.71 36.79
C ALA A 464 -11.07 36.47 35.67
N VAL A 465 -11.77 37.57 36.00
CA VAL A 465 -12.46 38.44 35.03
C VAL A 465 -12.14 39.91 35.25
N ASP A 466 -11.49 40.53 34.26
CA ASP A 466 -11.30 41.98 34.19
C ASP A 466 -12.57 42.64 33.63
N SER A 467 -13.37 43.27 34.50
CA SER A 467 -14.79 43.54 34.26
C SER A 467 -15.15 45.04 34.14
N CYS A 468 -16.10 45.37 33.24
CA CYS A 468 -16.53 46.75 32.99
C CYS A 468 -17.96 47.03 33.45
N ALA A 469 -18.25 48.26 33.89
CA ALA A 469 -19.52 48.59 34.56
C ALA A 469 -20.75 48.60 33.63
N ASP A 470 -20.58 48.92 32.35
CA ASP A 470 -21.64 49.08 31.36
C ASP A 470 -21.11 48.96 29.91
N CYS A 471 -21.98 49.06 28.90
CA CYS A 471 -21.56 48.98 27.50
C CYS A 471 -20.73 50.19 27.03
N ALA A 472 -20.89 51.35 27.67
CA ALA A 472 -20.16 52.56 27.30
C ALA A 472 -18.70 52.49 27.76
N THR A 473 -18.47 51.96 28.96
CA THR A 473 -17.15 51.65 29.50
C THR A 473 -16.46 50.59 28.65
N TRP A 474 -17.17 49.52 28.24
CA TRP A 474 -16.66 48.58 27.24
C TRP A 474 -16.23 49.28 25.94
N LEU A 475 -17.09 50.08 25.31
CA LEU A 475 -16.75 50.77 24.06
C LEU A 475 -15.59 51.76 24.20
N ALA A 476 -15.41 52.36 25.39
CA ALA A 476 -14.29 53.25 25.67
C ALA A 476 -12.94 52.52 25.70
N THR A 477 -12.92 51.21 25.99
CA THR A 477 -11.70 50.39 25.95
C THR A 477 -11.24 50.13 24.52
N ASP A 478 -12.16 49.81 23.61
CA ASP A 478 -11.91 49.59 22.20
C ASP A 478 -13.10 50.07 21.34
N ALA A 479 -12.88 51.16 20.61
CA ALA A 479 -13.88 51.75 19.71
C ALA A 479 -14.23 50.85 18.50
N GLY A 480 -13.56 49.71 18.32
CA GLY A 480 -13.83 48.73 17.28
C GLY A 480 -14.71 47.56 17.72
N LEU A 481 -15.18 47.54 18.97
CA LEU A 481 -16.03 46.47 19.49
C LEU A 481 -17.37 46.39 18.73
N PRO A 482 -17.78 45.20 18.26
CA PRO A 482 -19.04 45.03 17.54
C PRO A 482 -20.23 45.07 18.49
N SER A 483 -21.42 45.46 18.00
CA SER A 483 -22.65 45.23 18.76
C SER A 483 -22.85 43.74 19.05
N GLY A 484 -23.26 43.39 20.28
CA GLY A 484 -23.30 42.01 20.75
C GLY A 484 -23.59 41.89 22.25
N THR A 485 -23.50 40.68 22.79
CA THR A 485 -23.66 40.43 24.23
C THR A 485 -22.33 40.61 24.95
N TYR A 486 -22.34 41.35 26.06
CA TYR A 486 -21.21 41.59 26.93
C TYR A 486 -21.61 41.35 28.38
N GLU A 487 -20.67 40.85 29.19
CA GLU A 487 -20.82 40.83 30.64
C GLU A 487 -20.48 42.22 31.20
N ILE A 488 -21.35 42.78 32.04
CA ILE A 488 -21.13 44.05 32.73
C ILE A 488 -21.29 43.88 34.25
N ARG A 489 -20.59 44.70 35.04
CA ARG A 489 -20.69 44.76 36.51
C ARG A 489 -21.07 46.16 37.00
N PRO A 490 -22.35 46.54 36.95
CA PRO A 490 -22.81 47.89 37.30
C PRO A 490 -22.48 48.32 38.73
N ASP A 491 -22.37 47.36 39.66
CA ASP A 491 -21.99 47.57 41.07
C ASP A 491 -20.52 47.23 41.36
N GLY A 492 -19.75 46.86 40.32
CA GLY A 492 -18.35 46.44 40.39
C GLY A 492 -18.12 45.03 40.95
N VAL A 493 -19.18 44.26 41.24
CA VAL A 493 -19.05 42.95 41.91
C VAL A 493 -19.97 41.89 41.32
N THR A 494 -21.18 42.25 40.90
CA THR A 494 -22.19 41.31 40.42
C THR A 494 -22.18 41.24 38.89
N PRO A 495 -21.75 40.13 38.28
CA PRO A 495 -21.75 39.96 36.82
C PRO A 495 -23.15 39.90 36.22
N PHE A 496 -23.31 40.53 35.06
CA PHE A 496 -24.57 40.62 34.34
C PHE A 496 -24.38 40.68 32.81
N ASP A 497 -24.83 39.66 32.09
CA ASP A 497 -24.86 39.66 30.62
C ASP A 497 -25.96 40.58 30.06
N VAL A 498 -25.56 41.47 29.14
CA VAL A 498 -26.45 42.42 28.47
C VAL A 498 -26.09 42.59 27.00
N TYR A 499 -27.06 42.96 26.17
CA TYR A 499 -26.76 43.38 24.81
C TYR A 499 -26.28 44.84 24.77
N CYS A 500 -25.15 45.05 24.12
CA CYS A 500 -24.57 46.35 23.84
C CYS A 500 -24.71 46.68 22.35
N ASP A 501 -25.36 47.80 22.03
CA ASP A 501 -25.29 48.40 20.70
C ASP A 501 -24.10 49.38 20.66
N MET A 502 -23.05 48.95 19.96
CA MET A 502 -21.78 49.66 19.82
C MET A 502 -21.71 50.52 18.55
N ASP A 503 -22.72 50.45 17.70
CA ASP A 503 -22.67 51.01 16.34
C ASP A 503 -23.59 52.22 16.17
N THR A 504 -24.78 52.19 16.78
CA THR A 504 -25.79 53.23 16.56
C THR A 504 -25.49 54.47 17.39
N ASP A 505 -25.50 55.63 16.73
CA ASP A 505 -25.41 56.94 17.40
C ASP A 505 -24.21 57.03 18.37
N ASP A 506 -23.02 56.70 17.86
CA ASP A 506 -21.74 56.64 18.56
C ASP A 506 -21.57 55.47 19.56
N GLY A 507 -22.56 54.57 19.68
CA GLY A 507 -22.43 53.28 20.38
C GLY A 507 -22.39 53.35 21.91
N GLY A 508 -22.18 52.20 22.56
CA GLY A 508 -22.11 52.08 24.02
C GLY A 508 -23.48 51.97 24.69
N TRP A 509 -24.52 51.69 23.92
CA TRP A 509 -25.90 51.61 24.39
C TRP A 509 -26.18 50.27 25.07
N THR A 510 -26.46 50.30 26.37
CA THR A 510 -26.83 49.14 27.18
C THR A 510 -28.33 48.86 27.06
N LEU A 511 -28.75 47.66 26.66
CA LEU A 511 -30.16 47.29 26.60
C LEU A 511 -30.76 47.14 28.01
N VAL A 512 -31.72 48.00 28.35
CA VAL A 512 -32.32 48.03 29.71
C VAL A 512 -33.76 47.52 29.76
N ALA A 513 -34.49 47.53 28.64
CA ALA A 513 -35.83 46.94 28.55
C ALA A 513 -36.22 46.57 27.10
N ALA A 514 -37.13 45.61 26.94
CA ALA A 514 -37.64 45.13 25.64
C ALA A 514 -39.06 44.51 25.74
N THR A 515 -39.79 44.29 24.64
CA THR A 515 -41.08 43.57 24.69
C THR A 515 -41.26 42.47 23.64
N ARG A 516 -41.76 41.30 24.07
CA ARG A 516 -42.48 40.32 23.25
C ARG A 516 -43.30 39.29 24.08
N GLY A 517 -44.58 39.08 23.74
CA GLY A 517 -45.32 37.82 24.01
C GLY A 517 -46.66 37.90 24.78
N THR A 518 -46.87 38.85 25.68
CA THR A 518 -48.15 39.09 26.40
C THR A 518 -48.11 40.47 27.09
N PRO A 519 -49.21 41.22 27.18
CA PRO A 519 -49.27 42.40 28.04
C PRO A 519 -49.33 41.96 29.51
N LEU A 520 -48.48 42.62 30.32
CA LEU A 520 -48.47 42.78 31.77
C LEU A 520 -49.20 41.71 32.62
N LYS A 521 -48.39 40.87 33.29
CA LYS A 521 -48.62 40.40 34.67
C LYS A 521 -47.33 39.87 35.30
N ASP A 522 -46.73 40.73 36.12
CA ASP A 522 -46.08 40.44 37.43
C ASP A 522 -45.84 38.95 37.73
N ALA A 523 -44.59 38.51 37.56
CA ALA A 523 -43.86 37.69 38.54
C ALA A 523 -42.40 37.52 38.08
N GLY A 524 -41.45 37.94 38.93
CA GLY A 524 -40.02 37.83 38.66
C GLY A 524 -39.56 36.40 38.38
N LEU A 525 -38.82 36.22 37.28
CA LEU A 525 -38.08 35.02 36.94
C LEU A 525 -36.68 35.41 36.43
N ALA A 526 -35.69 34.55 36.71
CA ALA A 526 -34.31 34.71 36.25
C ALA A 526 -34.20 34.58 34.71
N TYR A 527 -33.31 35.36 34.10
CA TYR A 527 -33.06 35.43 32.67
C TYR A 527 -32.15 34.28 32.20
N TYR A 528 -32.42 33.74 31.01
CA TYR A 528 -31.78 32.52 30.47
C TYR A 528 -30.97 32.80 29.19
N SER A 529 -29.85 32.08 29.09
CA SER A 529 -28.93 31.65 28.00
C SER A 529 -29.10 32.03 26.51
N ASP A 530 -30.09 32.80 26.09
CA ASP A 530 -30.43 32.93 24.66
C ASP A 530 -29.75 34.15 23.98
N LEU A 531 -28.70 34.70 24.57
CA LEU A 531 -27.98 35.89 24.10
C LEU A 531 -26.69 35.57 23.32
N ALA A 532 -26.80 34.80 22.24
CA ALA A 532 -25.71 34.66 21.26
C ALA A 532 -26.00 35.36 19.92
N ASP A 533 -27.26 35.65 19.58
CA ASP A 533 -27.61 36.26 18.31
C ASP A 533 -28.84 37.16 18.49
N LEU A 534 -28.70 38.46 18.26
CA LEU A 534 -29.85 39.37 18.19
C LEU A 534 -30.54 39.19 16.83
N ASP A 535 -31.22 38.05 16.65
CA ASP A 535 -32.17 37.84 15.58
C ASP A 535 -33.46 38.58 15.94
N PRO A 536 -33.88 39.62 15.17
CA PRO A 536 -35.18 40.29 15.35
C PRO A 536 -36.39 39.34 15.25
N GLY A 537 -36.13 38.08 14.90
CA GLY A 537 -37.01 36.91 14.88
C GLY A 537 -37.44 36.31 16.24
N ALA A 538 -36.76 36.61 17.35
CA ALA A 538 -36.88 35.89 18.64
C ALA A 538 -37.57 36.67 19.78
N ALA A 539 -38.10 35.95 20.78
CA ALA A 539 -38.90 36.54 21.87
C ALA A 539 -37.99 37.07 22.97
N HIS A 540 -38.16 38.34 23.34
CA HIS A 540 -37.41 38.97 24.42
C HIS A 540 -38.37 39.48 25.49
N ALA A 541 -38.21 39.02 26.73
CA ALA A 541 -38.94 39.54 27.87
C ALA A 541 -38.16 40.71 28.45
N GLY A 542 -38.62 41.94 28.26
CA GLY A 542 -38.26 43.04 29.15
C GLY A 542 -39.18 43.07 30.36
N VAL A 543 -38.62 43.59 31.44
CA VAL A 543 -39.27 43.64 32.73
C VAL A 543 -39.88 45.02 32.88
N TRP A 544 -41.20 45.12 32.83
CA TRP A 544 -41.90 46.26 33.42
C TRP A 544 -42.36 45.87 34.83
N ASN A 545 -41.41 46.05 35.76
CA ASN A 545 -41.60 46.19 37.21
C ASN A 545 -40.33 46.88 37.79
N GLY A 546 -39.90 47.95 37.11
CA GLY A 546 -38.66 48.70 37.35
C GLY A 546 -37.70 48.59 36.15
N LEU A 547 -37.45 49.69 35.45
CA LEU A 547 -36.22 49.79 34.63
C LEU A 547 -35.04 49.58 35.59
N ARG A 548 -33.97 48.90 35.15
CA ARG A 548 -32.83 48.63 36.04
C ARG A 548 -32.08 49.93 36.32
N ASP A 549 -31.86 50.25 37.60
CA ASP A 549 -31.03 51.39 38.03
C ASP A 549 -29.54 51.05 37.81
N LEU A 550 -29.09 51.10 36.55
CA LEU A 550 -27.72 50.76 36.15
C LEU A 550 -26.80 51.99 36.11
N LEU A 551 -27.38 53.18 35.92
CA LEU A 551 -26.65 54.42 35.69
C LEU A 551 -27.09 55.48 36.70
N PRO A 552 -26.22 55.90 37.64
CA PRO A 552 -26.57 56.88 38.64
C PRO A 552 -26.59 58.31 38.05
N GLY A 553 -27.75 58.96 38.03
CA GLY A 553 -27.88 60.38 37.67
C GLY A 553 -28.57 60.63 36.32
N SER A 554 -28.05 61.59 35.53
CA SER A 554 -28.50 61.79 34.15
C SER A 554 -27.83 60.78 33.23
N ALA A 555 -28.59 60.22 32.30
CA ALA A 555 -28.13 59.22 31.33
C ALA A 555 -28.59 59.59 29.92
N ASP A 556 -27.95 59.07 28.89
CA ASP A 556 -28.54 59.10 27.55
C ASP A 556 -29.57 57.97 27.44
N MET A 557 -30.66 58.19 26.71
CA MET A 557 -31.71 57.19 26.53
C MET A 557 -32.09 57.04 25.07
N ARG A 558 -32.32 55.80 24.64
CA ARG A 558 -32.75 55.52 23.26
C ARG A 558 -33.95 54.59 23.25
N PHE A 559 -34.97 54.99 22.49
CA PHE A 559 -36.23 54.27 22.33
C PHE A 559 -36.35 53.81 20.89
N THR A 560 -36.58 52.51 20.70
CA THR A 560 -36.66 51.92 19.36
C THR A 560 -37.86 50.99 19.22
N CYS A 561 -38.40 50.87 18.01
CA CYS A 561 -39.49 49.94 17.71
C CYS A 561 -39.38 49.27 16.34
N LYS A 562 -39.83 48.01 16.27
CA LYS A 562 -40.05 47.24 15.05
C LYS A 562 -41.51 46.81 14.90
N LEU A 563 -42.04 46.96 13.68
CA LEU A 563 -43.41 46.58 13.34
C LEU A 563 -43.58 45.06 13.11
N ALA A 564 -42.48 44.34 12.82
CA ALA A 564 -42.53 42.91 12.57
C ALA A 564 -41.25 42.18 13.01
N ILE A 565 -41.46 40.95 13.49
CA ILE A 565 -40.46 39.95 13.86
C ILE A 565 -39.64 39.57 12.61
N GLY A 566 -38.48 40.21 12.41
CA GLY A 566 -37.61 40.02 11.24
C GLY A 566 -37.45 41.22 10.32
N ASP A 567 -37.99 42.39 10.68
CA ASP A 567 -37.64 43.64 10.00
C ASP A 567 -36.16 43.97 10.28
N PRO A 568 -35.28 44.12 9.26
CA PRO A 568 -33.90 44.53 9.49
C PRO A 568 -33.83 45.95 10.07
N ASP A 569 -34.79 46.82 9.72
CA ASP A 569 -34.74 48.23 10.06
C ASP A 569 -35.69 48.54 11.24
N PHE A 570 -35.36 49.56 12.02
CA PHE A 570 -36.28 50.12 13.00
C PHE A 570 -37.23 51.08 12.29
N GLU A 571 -38.53 50.93 12.54
CA GLU A 571 -39.51 51.92 12.08
C GLU A 571 -39.34 53.22 12.86
N VAL A 572 -39.00 53.08 14.15
CA VAL A 572 -38.59 54.22 14.95
C VAL A 572 -37.40 53.96 15.83
N ASP A 573 -36.54 54.96 15.93
CA ASP A 573 -35.29 54.90 16.64
C ASP A 573 -34.86 56.31 17.04
N LEU A 574 -35.03 56.66 18.30
CA LEU A 574 -34.79 58.00 18.83
C LEU A 574 -33.81 57.96 20.00
N SER A 575 -32.75 58.77 19.91
CA SER A 575 -31.82 59.03 21.01
C SER A 575 -32.14 60.36 21.69
N PHE A 576 -32.03 60.39 23.02
CA PHE A 576 -32.14 61.54 23.90
C PHE A 576 -30.88 61.65 24.74
N TYR A 577 -30.38 62.87 24.93
CA TYR A 577 -29.09 63.08 25.60
C TYR A 577 -29.24 63.87 26.89
N ASP A 578 -28.44 63.50 27.89
CA ASP A 578 -28.39 64.11 29.24
C ASP A 578 -29.78 64.14 29.91
N VAL A 579 -30.42 62.98 29.98
CA VAL A 579 -31.77 62.78 30.48
C VAL A 579 -31.75 62.66 32.01
N PRO A 580 -32.28 63.63 32.77
CA PRO A 580 -32.17 63.64 34.23
C PRO A 580 -33.21 62.75 34.94
N TRP A 581 -34.15 62.17 34.19
CA TRP A 581 -35.26 61.38 34.72
C TRP A 581 -35.08 59.88 34.60
N TYR A 582 -33.96 59.38 34.08
CA TYR A 582 -33.71 57.93 33.99
C TYR A 582 -33.86 57.23 35.36
N SER A 583 -33.29 57.79 36.42
CA SER A 583 -33.42 57.30 37.80
C SER A 583 -34.87 57.31 38.31
N ASP A 584 -35.70 58.24 37.82
CA ASP A 584 -37.09 58.39 38.25
C ASP A 584 -37.99 57.32 37.61
N ILE A 585 -37.67 56.85 36.40
CA ILE A 585 -38.36 55.74 35.73
C ILE A 585 -37.91 54.37 36.28
N THR A 586 -36.65 54.24 36.71
CA THR A 586 -36.07 52.97 37.21
C THR A 586 -36.43 52.65 38.65
N THR A 587 -36.67 53.67 39.49
CA THR A 587 -36.90 53.49 40.94
C THR A 587 -38.33 53.79 41.41
N GLY A 588 -39.21 54.29 40.53
CA GLY A 588 -40.61 54.64 40.83
C GLY A 588 -41.61 53.47 40.67
N THR A 589 -42.81 53.62 41.23
CA THR A 589 -43.95 52.74 40.87
C THR A 589 -44.59 53.24 39.56
N ASP A 590 -45.23 52.34 38.80
CA ASP A 590 -46.06 52.63 37.61
C ASP A 590 -46.83 53.97 37.69
N ALA A 591 -47.57 54.18 38.78
CA ALA A 591 -48.33 55.40 39.06
C ALA A 591 -47.53 56.71 39.24
N GLN A 592 -46.19 56.67 39.20
CA GLN A 592 -45.27 57.80 39.37
C GLN A 592 -44.55 58.17 38.07
N SER A 593 -44.65 57.36 37.01
CA SER A 593 -43.98 57.54 35.72
C SER A 593 -44.79 58.42 34.77
N CYS A 594 -45.12 59.66 35.16
CA CYS A 594 -45.77 60.59 34.23
C CYS A 594 -44.89 61.78 33.86
N PHE A 595 -44.77 61.97 32.55
CA PHE A 595 -44.14 63.11 31.89
C PHE A 595 -45.30 63.96 31.32
N SER A 596 -45.44 65.23 31.71
CA SER A 596 -46.50 66.11 31.18
C SER A 596 -46.18 67.58 31.51
N PRO A 597 -46.60 68.58 30.71
CA PRO A 597 -46.11 69.95 30.84
C PRO A 597 -46.76 70.77 31.98
N ALA A 598 -47.57 70.14 32.86
CA ALA A 598 -48.27 70.86 33.94
C ALA A 598 -48.08 70.22 35.33
N GLY A 599 -46.85 70.24 35.85
CA GLY A 599 -46.63 70.09 37.29
C GLY A 599 -45.36 69.35 37.74
N SER A 600 -44.61 68.73 36.83
CA SER A 600 -43.32 68.12 37.15
C SER A 600 -42.20 69.20 37.18
N PRO A 601 -41.27 69.17 38.16
CA PRO A 601 -40.16 70.12 38.24
C PRO A 601 -39.03 69.89 37.22
N LEU A 602 -39.19 68.93 36.30
CA LEU A 602 -38.20 68.55 35.30
C LEU A 602 -38.59 69.16 33.94
N ASP A 603 -38.08 70.36 33.67
CA ASP A 603 -38.10 70.99 32.33
C ASP A 603 -36.65 71.31 31.94
N PRO A 604 -36.03 70.41 31.18
CA PRO A 604 -35.50 70.87 29.92
C PRO A 604 -35.84 69.90 28.79
N THR A 605 -36.27 70.44 27.66
CA THR A 605 -36.38 69.71 26.39
C THR A 605 -35.00 69.17 25.98
N PRO A 606 -34.72 67.85 26.13
CA PRO A 606 -33.39 67.31 25.90
C PRO A 606 -33.01 67.42 24.42
N ALA A 607 -31.70 67.44 24.14
CA ALA A 607 -31.25 67.24 22.77
C ALA A 607 -31.69 65.86 22.31
N ARG A 608 -32.09 65.72 21.04
CA ARG A 608 -32.54 64.44 20.49
C ARG A 608 -32.11 64.23 19.05
N ARG A 609 -31.99 62.96 18.68
CA ARG A 609 -31.73 62.51 17.31
C ARG A 609 -32.75 61.46 16.93
N ASP A 610 -33.32 61.63 15.75
CA ASP A 610 -34.00 60.57 15.04
C ASP A 610 -32.96 59.81 14.22
N ASN A 611 -32.69 58.57 14.62
CA ASN A 611 -31.68 57.72 14.03
C ASN A 611 -32.15 57.11 12.69
N VAL A 612 -33.47 57.06 12.45
CA VAL A 612 -34.08 56.60 11.18
C VAL A 612 -33.98 57.69 10.12
N SER A 613 -34.44 58.91 10.44
CA SER A 613 -34.42 60.04 9.48
C SER A 613 -33.10 60.82 9.47
N GLY A 614 -32.29 60.67 10.52
CA GLY A 614 -31.06 61.43 10.75
C GLY A 614 -31.31 62.87 11.25
N GLN A 615 -32.54 63.23 11.58
CA GLN A 615 -32.88 64.58 12.05
C GLN A 615 -32.39 64.80 13.49
N VAL A 616 -31.68 65.91 13.73
CA VAL A 616 -31.20 66.29 15.07
C VAL A 616 -31.90 67.56 15.55
N ARG A 617 -32.35 67.56 16.80
CA ARG A 617 -32.87 68.72 17.54
C ARG A 617 -31.96 69.00 18.73
N LEU A 618 -31.54 70.26 18.85
CA LEU A 618 -30.63 70.69 19.91
C LEU A 618 -31.40 71.00 21.18
N LEU A 619 -30.73 70.86 22.33
CA LEU A 619 -31.24 71.17 23.66
C LEU A 619 -31.97 72.54 23.69
N GLY A 620 -33.18 72.56 24.27
CA GLY A 620 -33.98 73.79 24.37
C GLY A 620 -34.74 74.14 23.11
N ASP A 621 -34.91 73.21 22.16
CA ASP A 621 -35.82 73.41 21.03
C ASP A 621 -37.26 73.61 21.53
N ALA A 622 -37.97 74.55 20.90
CA ALA A 622 -39.39 74.72 21.16
C ALA A 622 -40.12 73.55 20.53
N PHE A 623 -40.65 72.65 21.35
CA PHE A 623 -41.70 71.75 20.92
C PHE A 623 -42.88 72.63 20.50
N ASP A 624 -43.22 72.67 19.21
CA ASP A 624 -44.33 73.49 18.69
C ASP A 624 -45.69 72.83 19.03
N GLY A 625 -45.81 72.28 20.24
CA GLY A 625 -47.00 71.57 20.74
C GLY A 625 -46.68 70.56 21.85
N GLY A 626 -45.63 69.73 21.70
CA GLY A 626 -45.45 68.46 22.43
C GLY A 626 -44.76 68.44 23.77
N ALA A 627 -45.13 67.46 24.59
CA ALA A 627 -44.35 66.97 25.72
C ALA A 627 -44.08 65.47 25.52
N LEU A 628 -42.95 64.95 26.04
CA LEU A 628 -42.86 63.52 26.29
C LEU A 628 -43.94 63.19 27.31
N GLU A 629 -44.86 62.28 27.00
CA GLU A 629 -45.84 61.72 27.93
C GLU A 629 -45.61 60.21 28.04
N GLY A 630 -45.89 59.59 29.20
CA GLY A 630 -45.57 58.18 29.48
C GLY A 630 -46.79 57.34 29.86
N GLU A 631 -47.92 58.00 30.11
CA GLU A 631 -49.18 57.44 30.59
C GLU A 631 -50.32 58.37 30.16
N ASP A 632 -51.52 57.83 29.91
CA ASP A 632 -52.75 58.58 29.60
C ASP A 632 -53.08 59.67 30.63
N ALA A 633 -52.70 59.43 31.89
CA ALA A 633 -52.71 60.39 32.98
C ALA A 633 -51.77 59.96 34.11
N CYS A 634 -51.28 60.93 34.89
CA CYS A 634 -50.55 60.62 36.13
C CYS A 634 -51.34 59.70 37.06
N GLY A 635 -50.80 58.50 37.30
CA GLY A 635 -51.38 57.49 38.19
C GLY A 635 -52.29 56.46 37.49
N ASP A 636 -52.30 56.45 36.16
CA ASP A 636 -52.80 55.31 35.38
C ASP A 636 -51.88 54.08 35.55
N VAL A 637 -52.41 52.90 35.24
CA VAL A 637 -51.75 51.60 35.44
C VAL A 637 -52.01 50.63 34.27
N ASP A 638 -52.59 51.12 33.17
CA ASP A 638 -53.11 50.31 32.09
C ASP A 638 -52.08 50.12 30.94
N ASP A 639 -51.49 51.18 30.37
CA ASP A 639 -50.49 51.11 29.29
C ASP A 639 -49.50 52.30 29.17
N PHE A 640 -48.28 52.01 28.70
CA PHE A 640 -47.23 53.02 28.42
C PHE A 640 -47.39 53.58 27.01
N THR A 641 -47.59 54.89 26.90
CA THR A 641 -47.71 55.60 25.61
C THR A 641 -46.71 56.75 25.57
N LEU A 642 -46.04 56.97 24.42
CA LEU A 642 -45.01 57.98 24.20
C LEU A 642 -45.45 58.93 23.07
N ASP A 643 -45.80 60.17 23.41
CA ASP A 643 -46.12 61.27 22.48
C ASP A 643 -44.95 62.28 22.44
N PHE A 644 -44.71 62.91 21.30
CA PHE A 644 -43.53 63.75 21.05
C PHE A 644 -43.79 65.12 20.45
N ASP A 645 -45.02 65.55 20.10
CA ASP A 645 -45.18 66.86 19.43
C ASP A 645 -46.46 67.68 19.64
N ASP A 646 -47.47 67.28 20.45
CA ASP A 646 -48.64 68.15 20.72
C ASP A 646 -49.26 68.24 22.15
N ALA A 647 -48.61 67.78 23.22
CA ALA A 647 -49.03 68.02 24.61
C ALA A 647 -50.44 67.51 24.88
N GLY A 648 -50.51 66.18 24.75
CA GLY A 648 -51.61 65.34 25.14
C GLY A 648 -52.31 64.79 23.92
N MET A 649 -52.59 63.49 23.94
CA MET A 649 -53.26 62.70 22.89
C MET A 649 -54.27 63.52 22.09
N ASP A 650 -53.80 64.08 20.98
CA ASP A 650 -54.62 64.78 20.02
C ASP A 650 -54.98 63.80 18.88
N GLY A 651 -56.16 63.99 18.29
CA GLY A 651 -56.74 63.04 17.35
C GLY A 651 -56.11 63.05 15.94
N ASP A 652 -54.96 63.67 15.73
CA ASP A 652 -54.27 63.77 14.42
C ASP A 652 -53.10 62.77 14.29
N GLN A 653 -53.40 61.48 14.13
CA GLN A 653 -52.40 60.40 14.03
C GLN A 653 -51.48 60.43 12.77
N ALA A 654 -51.40 61.55 12.03
CA ALA A 654 -50.81 61.66 10.69
C ALA A 654 -49.42 62.33 10.63
N ASP A 655 -48.92 62.86 11.74
CA ASP A 655 -47.62 63.54 11.87
C ASP A 655 -46.47 62.61 12.27
N GLY A 656 -46.76 61.48 12.93
CA GLY A 656 -45.81 60.38 13.15
C GLY A 656 -45.18 60.32 14.54
N THR A 657 -45.80 60.95 15.53
CA THR A 657 -45.21 61.25 16.84
C THR A 657 -45.93 60.58 18.03
N ASP A 658 -47.13 60.04 17.85
CA ASP A 658 -47.87 59.30 18.91
C ASP A 658 -47.64 57.79 18.85
N TRP A 659 -47.14 57.19 19.94
CA TRP A 659 -46.74 55.78 20.00
C TRP A 659 -47.36 55.08 21.23
N GLY A 660 -48.26 54.10 21.03
CA GLY A 660 -49.02 53.40 22.09
C GLY A 660 -50.43 53.03 21.59
N ASP A 661 -51.33 52.53 22.45
CA ASP A 661 -52.73 52.19 22.06
C ASP A 661 -53.65 53.41 22.16
N ASP A 662 -53.56 54.36 21.21
CA ASP A 662 -54.47 55.52 21.15
C ASP A 662 -55.44 55.47 19.94
N ASP A 663 -56.72 55.67 20.25
CA ASP A 663 -57.87 56.09 19.42
C ASP A 663 -57.95 55.63 17.94
N GLY A 664 -57.41 54.45 17.62
CA GLY A 664 -57.84 53.63 16.48
C GLY A 664 -56.92 53.57 15.26
N LYS A 665 -55.62 53.86 15.38
CA LYS A 665 -54.59 53.42 14.41
C LYS A 665 -53.28 52.97 15.07
N GLU A 666 -52.95 51.71 14.85
CA GLU A 666 -51.82 50.95 15.43
C GLU A 666 -50.45 51.43 14.90
N LYS A 667 -49.49 51.73 15.79
CA LYS A 667 -48.09 52.07 15.40
C LYS A 667 -46.98 51.28 16.12
N CYS A 668 -47.12 50.83 17.37
CA CYS A 668 -46.20 49.85 18.00
C CYS A 668 -46.63 49.51 19.45
N GLY A 669 -46.74 48.23 19.81
CA GLY A 669 -46.88 47.78 21.23
C GLY A 669 -48.05 46.85 21.53
N VAL A 670 -48.85 46.43 20.55
CA VAL A 670 -50.01 45.57 20.79
C VAL A 670 -49.65 44.09 20.62
N ALA A 671 -50.02 43.26 21.60
CA ALA A 671 -49.60 41.86 21.71
C ALA A 671 -50.07 40.91 20.59
N GLU A 672 -50.82 41.38 19.59
CA GLU A 672 -51.44 40.51 18.58
C GLU A 672 -50.75 40.49 17.20
N ALA A 673 -49.76 41.34 16.91
CA ALA A 673 -49.18 41.49 15.56
C ALA A 673 -47.68 41.18 15.40
N GLY A 674 -46.92 40.93 16.47
CA GLY A 674 -45.48 40.69 16.37
C GLY A 674 -44.62 41.96 16.35
N GLU A 675 -45.09 43.02 16.98
CA GLU A 675 -44.33 44.26 17.20
C GLU A 675 -43.45 44.12 18.47
N SER A 676 -42.34 44.87 18.55
CA SER A 676 -41.43 44.83 19.70
C SER A 676 -40.74 46.17 19.89
N TRP A 677 -40.72 46.67 21.13
CA TRP A 677 -39.96 47.87 21.51
C TRP A 677 -38.72 47.50 22.32
N TYR A 678 -37.71 48.37 22.28
CA TYR A 678 -36.47 48.25 23.04
C TYR A 678 -36.06 49.62 23.58
N ILE A 679 -35.60 49.65 24.83
CA ILE A 679 -35.06 50.83 25.50
C ILE A 679 -33.61 50.55 25.84
N PHE A 680 -32.73 51.47 25.45
CA PHE A 680 -31.32 51.46 25.78
C PHE A 680 -30.95 52.67 26.62
N ALA A 681 -29.91 52.53 27.44
CA ALA A 681 -29.31 53.61 28.21
C ALA A 681 -27.79 53.54 28.15
N ARG A 682 -27.11 54.69 28.25
CA ARG A 682 -25.65 54.77 28.35
C ARG A 682 -25.20 55.98 29.16
#